data_AF-A0AAD8MCN0-F1
#
_entry.id   AF-A0AAD8MCN0-F1
#
_cell.length_a   1.000
_cell.length_b   1.000
_cell.length_c   1.000
_cell.angle_alpha   90.00
_cell.angle_beta   90.00
_cell.angle_gamma   90.00
#
_symmetry.space_group_name_H-M   'P 1'
#
loop_
_entity.id
_entity.type
_entity.pdbx_description
1 polymer ?
#
loop_
_entity_poly.entity_id
_entity_poly.type
_entity_poly.pdbx_seq_one_letter_code
_entity_poly.pdbx_strand_id
1 'polypeptide(L)'
;MSTVSSLSAFNFTPLHNPHRPFIPSSNPHRPFSPHPIFLKPLKATSQESSQAQPQVITTIKPTITFQNDTALDSTCFVIKAKNRIGLLQVITRVFKVLGLVIEKAEVDFEGDFFVKKFYVSDSNGERIEEKGDLERIEKALMEAIEDCNVDYRGEVGRKRGVVVRRGRVGEGIGKAKAERMFGLMDGFLKNDPVSLQKSILDHVEYTVARSRFNFDDFEAYQALSHSVRDRLIERWHDTHQHFKKKDLNTTMSTISSLSAFNFTPLHNPHRPFIPSSNPHRPFPPHPIFLKPLKATSQESSQAQPQVITTIKPTITFQNDTALDSTCFVIKAKNRIGLLQVITRVFKVLGLVIEKAEVDFEGDFFVKKFYVSDSNGERIEERGDLERIEKALMEAIEDCNVDYRGEVGRKRGVVVRRGRVGEGIGKAKAERMFGLMDGFLNNDPVSLQKSILDHVEYTVARSRFNFDDFEAYQALSHSVRDRLIERWHDTHQHFKKKDPKRLYFLSLEFLMGRSLSNSVINLGIRDQYVDALSQLGFDFEVVAEQEGDAALGNGGLARLSACQMDSLATLDYPAMGYGLRYQFGLFRQIILDGFQHEQPDYWLNFGNPWEIERVHVSYPVKFYGTVEEEFVNGETRKAWVPGEMVEAVAYDNPIPGYGTRNTINLRLWAAKPSGQYDMESYNTGDYINAVFNRQKAETISSVLYPDDRSYQGKELRLKQQYFFVSASIQDIIRRFKDVHDDFDEFPEKVALQLTDTHPSLSIIEVMRILLDEEHLGWNKAWDIVCKIFSFTTHNVIREGLERIPVDLLESLLPRHLQIIYEINQMFMEEWKKKIGNDYARLSRMSIVEEGSVKSIRVANLSIACCHTVNGVSKVHSEIIKSRVFKDFYDVWPEKFQYKTNGVTQRRWVVVSNPGLSALVTKYLGTEAWICNVDLLSGLRQHASDLALHQDWKMVKKVNKTRLAEYIEMMSGVKVSLDAMFDVQIKRIHEYKRQLLNILGIIHRYDCIKNMAKGDRAKVVPRVCIIGGKAAPGYEIAKKIIKLCHAVAETINNDTEIGDLLKLVFIPDYNVSVAELVIPGSDLSQHISTAGHEASGTGSMKFLMNGCLLLATADGSTVEIIEEIGVDNMFIFGAKMTDVPALREKVASTKAPLQFLRVVRMVKDGYFGFKDYFKSLCTTLENGDDFYLLGSDFASYLEAQATADRAFANQEKWTEMSILCTAGSGRFSSDRTIEEYAKKTWGIEPCKCPSDY
;
A
#
# COMPACT_ATOMS: atom_id res chain seq x y z
N MET A 1 -39.21 -35.70 27.87
CA MET A 1 -39.91 -36.11 29.11
C MET A 1 -39.90 -34.88 30.01
N SER A 2 -41.00 -34.14 30.08
CA SER A 2 -42.16 -34.33 30.98
C SER A 2 -42.01 -33.49 32.26
N THR A 3 -42.49 -32.23 32.24
CA THR A 3 -43.80 -31.77 32.78
C THR A 3 -43.86 -31.77 34.31
N VAL A 4 -43.81 -30.62 35.02
CA VAL A 4 -44.76 -29.47 35.10
C VAL A 4 -45.82 -29.64 36.21
N SER A 5 -45.66 -28.86 37.29
CA SER A 5 -46.68 -28.36 38.25
C SER A 5 -45.98 -27.74 39.48
N SER A 6 -46.43 -26.70 40.20
CA SER A 6 -47.21 -25.46 39.95
C SER A 6 -47.57 -24.86 41.34
N LEU A 7 -48.10 -23.62 41.41
CA LEU A 7 -48.67 -22.94 42.61
C LEU A 7 -47.61 -22.48 43.65
N SER A 8 -47.67 -21.35 44.39
CA SER A 8 -48.43 -20.07 44.49
C SER A 8 -48.43 -19.69 46.00
N ALA A 9 -48.51 -18.46 46.53
CA ALA A 9 -48.41 -17.05 46.10
C ALA A 9 -48.14 -16.22 47.40
N PHE A 10 -47.69 -14.96 47.40
CA PHE A 10 -48.44 -13.67 47.39
C PHE A 10 -47.36 -12.54 47.59
N ASN A 11 -47.41 -11.37 46.94
CA ASN A 11 -48.00 -10.08 47.41
C ASN A 11 -47.72 -9.75 48.91
N PHE A 12 -47.23 -8.58 49.35
CA PHE A 12 -46.77 -7.29 48.75
C PHE A 12 -45.51 -6.81 49.56
N THR A 13 -44.99 -5.56 49.68
CA THR A 13 -45.31 -4.17 49.24
C THR A 13 -44.01 -3.31 49.30
N PRO A 14 -43.78 -2.29 48.43
CA PRO A 14 -42.62 -1.39 48.56
C PRO A 14 -42.99 0.06 48.97
N LEU A 15 -42.46 0.54 50.11
CA LEU A 15 -42.46 1.97 50.47
C LEU A 15 -41.32 2.29 51.46
N HIS A 16 -40.32 3.06 51.03
CA HIS A 16 -40.03 4.38 51.61
C HIS A 16 -39.01 5.17 50.77
N ASN A 17 -39.18 6.50 50.77
CA ASN A 17 -38.33 7.51 50.14
C ASN A 17 -38.13 8.64 51.16
N PRO A 18 -36.94 9.26 51.24
CA PRO A 18 -36.90 10.74 51.09
C PRO A 18 -35.65 11.27 50.34
N HIS A 19 -35.61 12.48 49.77
CA HIS A 19 -36.57 13.59 49.74
C HIS A 19 -36.73 14.23 48.33
N ARG A 20 -37.91 14.83 48.11
CA ARG A 20 -38.37 15.68 46.97
C ARG A 20 -37.88 17.16 47.11
N PRO A 21 -38.36 18.17 46.32
CA PRO A 21 -39.22 18.23 45.10
C PRO A 21 -38.54 18.98 43.91
N PHE A 22 -39.11 19.16 42.69
CA PHE A 22 -40.47 19.60 42.30
C PHE A 22 -41.06 18.91 41.05
N ILE A 23 -42.31 19.25 40.71
CA ILE A 23 -43.27 18.42 39.96
C ILE A 23 -43.73 19.09 38.65
N PRO A 24 -43.92 18.33 37.53
CA PRO A 24 -44.51 18.82 36.28
C PRO A 24 -46.04 18.60 36.19
N SER A 25 -46.74 19.34 35.32
CA SER A 25 -48.15 19.07 34.98
C SER A 25 -48.55 19.48 33.54
N SER A 26 -48.72 18.46 32.70
CA SER A 26 -49.71 18.28 31.61
C SER A 26 -50.40 19.46 30.87
N ASN A 27 -50.49 19.23 29.55
CA ASN A 27 -51.60 19.48 28.60
C ASN A 27 -51.54 20.65 27.60
N PRO A 28 -52.09 20.48 26.37
CA PRO A 28 -51.84 21.37 25.23
C PRO A 28 -53.07 22.17 24.77
N HIS A 29 -52.84 23.24 23.99
CA HIS A 29 -53.50 23.45 22.68
C HIS A 29 -53.02 24.72 21.94
N ARG A 30 -52.92 24.59 20.61
CA ARG A 30 -52.94 25.64 19.57
C ARG A 30 -51.68 26.54 19.42
N PRO A 31 -51.49 27.17 18.23
CA PRO A 31 -50.16 27.51 17.72
C PRO A 31 -49.89 29.02 17.60
N PHE A 32 -48.62 29.39 17.44
CA PHE A 32 -48.24 30.70 16.88
C PHE A 32 -47.04 30.63 15.93
N SER A 33 -47.03 31.55 14.97
CA SER A 33 -46.04 31.76 13.92
C SER A 33 -44.78 32.51 14.42
N PRO A 34 -43.63 32.39 13.73
CA PRO A 34 -42.38 33.02 14.17
C PRO A 34 -42.31 34.51 13.83
N HIS A 35 -41.82 35.34 14.76
CA HIS A 35 -41.25 36.66 14.47
C HIS A 35 -40.22 37.11 15.53
N PRO A 36 -39.35 38.11 15.23
CA PRO A 36 -38.00 38.14 15.80
C PRO A 36 -37.70 39.32 16.76
N ILE A 37 -36.66 39.14 17.58
CA ILE A 37 -35.92 40.16 18.33
C ILE A 37 -34.44 39.82 18.09
N PHE A 38 -33.60 40.54 17.33
CA PHE A 38 -33.39 41.98 17.15
C PHE A 38 -32.85 42.70 18.39
N LEU A 39 -31.53 42.64 18.58
CA LEU A 39 -30.75 43.72 19.17
C LEU A 39 -30.03 44.50 18.05
N LYS A 40 -29.86 45.81 18.26
CA LYS A 40 -29.43 46.81 17.25
C LYS A 40 -28.44 47.82 17.89
N PRO A 41 -27.82 48.78 17.15
CA PRO A 41 -26.37 48.93 17.28
C PRO A 41 -25.88 50.34 17.64
N LEU A 42 -24.60 50.42 17.98
CA LEU A 42 -23.78 51.64 18.06
C LEU A 42 -22.35 51.30 17.59
N LYS A 43 -21.65 52.13 16.80
CA LYS A 43 -22.08 53.29 16.00
C LYS A 43 -21.02 53.49 14.90
N ALA A 44 -21.43 53.72 13.65
CA ALA A 44 -20.51 54.05 12.56
C ALA A 44 -20.92 55.38 11.92
N THR A 45 -19.95 56.28 11.74
CA THR A 45 -20.15 57.58 11.09
C THR A 45 -18.92 57.98 10.29
N SER A 46 -19.13 58.14 8.99
CA SER A 46 -18.42 59.02 8.03
C SER A 46 -16.88 58.98 7.94
N GLN A 47 -16.43 58.74 6.71
CA GLN A 47 -15.09 59.06 6.21
C GLN A 47 -14.70 60.51 6.50
N GLU A 48 -13.40 60.75 6.70
CA GLU A 48 -12.74 61.84 5.99
C GLU A 48 -11.29 61.44 5.66
N SER A 49 -10.65 62.15 4.73
CA SER A 49 -9.40 61.72 4.10
C SER A 49 -8.15 61.96 4.95
N SER A 50 -7.20 61.02 4.93
CA SER A 50 -5.79 61.31 5.23
C SER A 50 -4.90 60.92 4.05
N GLN A 51 -3.97 61.80 3.70
CA GLN A 51 -3.00 61.61 2.62
C GLN A 51 -1.85 60.70 3.09
N ALA A 52 -1.19 60.04 2.15
CA ALA A 52 -0.02 59.22 2.46
C ALA A 52 1.13 60.08 3.01
N GLN A 53 1.50 59.85 4.28
CA GLN A 53 2.83 60.16 4.79
C GLN A 53 3.68 58.87 4.75
N PRO A 54 4.96 58.94 4.34
CA PRO A 54 5.80 57.75 4.25
C PRO A 54 6.11 57.23 5.66
N GLN A 55 5.79 55.96 5.93
CA GLN A 55 6.36 55.28 7.09
C GLN A 55 7.88 55.19 6.90
N VAL A 56 8.63 55.83 7.79
CA VAL A 56 10.08 55.70 7.85
C VAL A 56 10.41 54.27 8.24
N ILE A 57 10.93 53.49 7.31
CA ILE A 57 11.45 52.14 7.58
C ILE A 57 12.73 52.30 8.42
N THR A 58 12.60 52.21 9.74
CA THR A 58 13.72 52.03 10.64
C THR A 58 14.42 50.72 10.31
N THR A 59 15.52 50.81 9.57
CA THR A 59 16.35 49.67 9.20
C THR A 59 17.16 49.24 10.42
N ILE A 60 16.53 48.44 11.28
CA ILE A 60 17.14 47.94 12.52
C ILE A 60 18.22 46.92 12.14
N LYS A 61 19.48 47.26 12.43
CA LYS A 61 20.61 46.35 12.26
C LYS A 61 20.52 45.17 13.22
N PRO A 62 21.00 43.97 12.83
CA PRO A 62 21.23 42.89 13.78
C PRO A 62 22.24 43.32 14.85
N THR A 63 22.17 42.72 16.04
CA THR A 63 23.20 42.88 17.06
C THR A 63 23.65 41.54 17.60
N ILE A 64 24.92 41.47 17.96
CA ILE A 64 25.57 40.33 18.62
C ILE A 64 26.22 40.87 19.88
N THR A 65 26.09 40.16 21.00
CA THR A 65 26.82 40.47 22.23
C THR A 65 27.29 39.18 22.91
N PHE A 66 28.36 39.30 23.69
CA PHE A 66 28.96 38.18 24.43
C PHE A 66 28.50 38.26 25.90
N GLN A 67 27.91 37.18 26.43
CA GLN A 67 27.46 37.08 27.83
C GLN A 67 28.28 36.03 28.59
N ASN A 68 29.60 36.23 28.61
CA ASN A 68 30.59 35.32 29.19
C ASN A 68 30.50 35.12 30.71
N ASP A 69 29.60 35.83 31.37
CA ASP A 69 29.25 35.69 32.78
C ASP A 69 28.22 34.56 33.03
N THR A 70 27.62 34.00 31.97
CA THR A 70 26.44 33.09 32.07
C THR A 70 26.77 31.60 31.97
N ALA A 71 28.03 31.24 31.76
CA ALA A 71 28.55 29.87 31.83
C ALA A 71 30.02 29.92 32.29
N LEU A 72 30.49 28.85 32.93
CA LEU A 72 31.92 28.68 33.24
C LEU A 72 32.68 28.25 31.99
N ASP A 73 32.27 27.14 31.39
CA ASP A 73 33.10 26.36 30.46
C ASP A 73 32.86 26.68 28.96
N SER A 74 32.10 27.74 28.64
CA SER A 74 31.79 28.11 27.25
C SER A 74 31.53 29.61 27.07
N THR A 75 31.75 30.09 25.83
CA THR A 75 31.51 31.48 25.42
C THR A 75 30.07 31.64 24.93
N CYS A 76 29.33 32.59 25.50
CA CYS A 76 27.89 32.75 25.22
C CYS A 76 27.64 33.89 24.22
N PHE A 77 27.30 33.53 22.99
CA PHE A 77 26.92 34.47 21.92
C PHE A 77 25.41 34.73 21.94
N VAL A 78 24.99 35.96 22.21
CA VAL A 78 23.59 36.40 22.14
C VAL A 78 23.38 37.15 20.84
N ILE A 79 22.57 36.58 19.95
CA ILE A 79 22.28 37.15 18.62
C ILE A 79 20.83 37.62 18.60
N LYS A 80 20.60 38.90 18.25
CA LYS A 80 19.27 39.50 18.08
C LYS A 80 19.08 39.97 16.65
N ALA A 81 18.12 39.36 15.95
CA ALA A 81 17.83 39.62 14.55
C ALA A 81 16.34 39.44 14.24
N LYS A 82 15.87 39.97 13.10
CA LYS A 82 14.51 39.72 12.63
C LYS A 82 14.36 38.26 12.20
N ASN A 83 13.27 37.60 12.63
CA ASN A 83 13.05 36.19 12.31
C ASN A 83 12.84 35.98 10.79
N ARG A 84 13.64 35.12 10.16
CA ARG A 84 13.51 34.69 8.75
C ARG A 84 13.83 33.19 8.62
N ILE A 85 13.17 32.52 7.65
CA ILE A 85 13.44 31.13 7.29
C ILE A 85 14.91 30.97 6.89
N GLY A 86 15.59 29.94 7.41
CA GLY A 86 16.99 29.64 7.12
C GLY A 86 18.03 30.32 8.02
N LEU A 87 17.68 31.39 8.73
CA LEU A 87 18.62 32.17 9.57
C LEU A 87 19.40 31.31 10.58
N LEU A 88 18.74 30.35 11.23
CA LEU A 88 19.37 29.41 12.17
C LEU A 88 20.39 28.47 11.48
N GLN A 89 20.15 28.07 10.23
CA GLN A 89 21.09 27.26 9.44
C GLN A 89 22.30 28.06 9.01
N VAL A 90 22.14 29.37 8.76
CA VAL A 90 23.25 30.28 8.47
C VAL A 90 24.14 30.45 9.70
N ILE A 91 23.58 30.81 10.85
CA ILE A 91 24.33 31.02 12.10
C ILE A 91 25.09 29.74 12.53
N THR A 92 24.41 28.59 12.55
CA THR A 92 25.06 27.31 12.91
C THR A 92 26.13 26.87 11.91
N ARG A 93 25.99 27.27 10.63
CA ARG A 93 27.03 27.06 9.61
C ARG A 93 28.24 27.96 9.80
N VAL A 94 28.08 29.21 10.26
CA VAL A 94 29.22 30.11 10.56
C VAL A 94 30.07 29.54 11.68
N PHE A 95 29.48 29.21 12.83
CA PHE A 95 30.22 28.56 13.94
C PHE A 95 30.98 27.31 13.46
N LYS A 96 30.32 26.44 12.69
CA LYS A 96 30.94 25.22 12.15
C LYS A 96 32.04 25.47 11.12
N VAL A 97 31.98 26.56 10.34
CA VAL A 97 33.04 26.96 9.40
C VAL A 97 34.25 27.55 10.13
N LEU A 98 34.03 28.17 11.29
CA LEU A 98 35.08 28.69 12.16
C LEU A 98 35.71 27.62 13.08
N GLY A 99 35.29 26.35 12.96
CA GLY A 99 35.83 25.23 13.73
C GLY A 99 35.24 25.06 15.14
N LEU A 100 34.18 25.79 15.46
CA LEU A 100 33.63 25.90 16.80
C LEU A 100 32.50 24.89 17.07
N VAL A 101 32.41 24.43 18.31
CA VAL A 101 31.41 23.47 18.78
C VAL A 101 30.28 24.23 19.50
N ILE A 102 29.03 23.83 19.26
CA ILE A 102 27.84 24.43 19.88
C ILE A 102 27.32 23.45 20.93
N GLU A 103 27.65 23.71 22.20
CA GLU A 103 27.26 22.87 23.34
C GLU A 103 25.76 22.95 23.64
N LYS A 104 25.20 24.17 23.54
CA LYS A 104 23.80 24.47 23.85
C LYS A 104 23.33 25.69 23.06
N ALA A 105 22.04 25.75 22.74
CA ALA A 105 21.46 27.00 22.25
C ALA A 105 20.02 27.21 22.78
N GLU A 106 19.73 28.42 23.26
CA GLU A 106 18.47 28.81 23.88
C GLU A 106 17.76 29.86 23.02
N VAL A 107 16.45 29.72 22.83
CA VAL A 107 15.64 30.59 21.95
C VAL A 107 14.64 31.36 22.78
N ASP A 108 14.57 32.67 22.56
CA ASP A 108 13.58 33.58 23.13
C ASP A 108 13.00 34.49 22.03
N PHE A 109 11.82 35.05 22.27
CA PHE A 109 11.02 35.78 21.27
C PHE A 109 10.51 37.12 21.83
N GLU A 110 11.09 38.22 21.36
CA GLU A 110 10.61 39.57 21.63
C GLU A 110 9.81 40.09 20.42
N GLY A 111 8.55 39.66 20.28
CA GLY A 111 7.71 40.02 19.14
C GLY A 111 8.26 39.48 17.81
N ASP A 112 8.47 40.36 16.82
CA ASP A 112 9.06 40.01 15.51
C ASP A 112 10.57 39.62 15.60
N PHE A 113 11.20 39.81 16.76
CA PHE A 113 12.63 39.58 16.96
C PHE A 113 12.92 38.17 17.52
N PHE A 114 13.85 37.49 16.86
CA PHE A 114 14.45 36.25 17.30
C PHE A 114 15.69 36.60 18.14
N VAL A 115 15.66 36.26 19.43
CA VAL A 115 16.81 36.37 20.33
C VAL A 115 17.30 34.96 20.59
N LYS A 116 18.54 34.65 20.20
CA LYS A 116 19.11 33.32 20.40
C LYS A 116 20.47 33.38 21.07
N LYS A 117 20.59 32.66 22.19
CA LYS A 117 21.87 32.41 22.85
C LYS A 117 22.49 31.13 22.29
N PHE A 118 23.78 31.16 22.00
CA PHE A 118 24.58 30.00 21.65
C PHE A 118 25.75 29.90 22.63
N TYR A 119 25.86 28.77 23.31
CA TYR A 119 26.99 28.42 24.16
C TYR A 119 27.98 27.66 23.29
N VAL A 120 29.15 28.25 23.11
CA VAL A 120 30.11 27.87 22.07
C VAL A 120 31.50 27.69 22.67
N SER A 121 32.14 26.60 22.28
CA SER A 121 33.50 26.18 22.65
C SER A 121 34.37 26.11 21.39
N ASP A 122 35.69 26.05 21.59
CA ASP A 122 36.66 25.81 20.51
C ASP A 122 36.67 24.33 20.08
N SER A 123 37.60 23.94 19.21
CA SER A 123 37.71 22.54 18.75
C SER A 123 38.20 21.55 19.81
N ASN A 124 38.69 22.02 20.96
CA ASN A 124 39.16 21.20 22.09
C ASN A 124 38.10 21.11 23.21
N GLY A 125 37.00 21.86 23.11
CA GLY A 125 36.01 22.02 24.18
C GLY A 125 36.35 23.14 25.17
N GLU A 126 37.34 23.99 24.88
CA GLU A 126 37.73 25.12 25.72
C GLU A 126 36.96 26.40 25.38
N ARG A 127 37.03 27.38 26.28
CA ARG A 127 36.32 28.64 26.21
C ARG A 127 37.08 29.68 25.36
N ILE A 128 36.35 30.37 24.48
CA ILE A 128 36.93 31.38 23.59
C ILE A 128 37.09 32.69 24.37
N GLU A 129 38.32 32.97 24.83
CA GLU A 129 38.65 34.19 25.60
C GLU A 129 39.49 35.21 24.83
N GLU A 130 40.15 34.82 23.73
CA GLU A 130 40.98 35.76 22.96
C GLU A 130 40.10 36.76 22.18
N LYS A 131 40.25 38.04 22.52
CA LYS A 131 39.47 39.16 21.98
C LYS A 131 39.51 39.25 20.44
N GLY A 132 40.64 38.90 19.82
CA GLY A 132 40.80 38.90 18.36
C GLY A 132 39.92 37.86 17.64
N ASP A 133 39.77 36.67 18.21
CA ASP A 133 38.87 35.65 17.64
C ASP A 133 37.41 35.94 17.97
N LEU A 134 37.10 36.52 19.14
CA LEU A 134 35.74 37.00 19.43
C LEU A 134 35.25 38.03 18.40
N GLU A 135 36.06 39.06 18.11
CA GLU A 135 35.77 40.08 17.08
C GLU A 135 35.65 39.47 15.67
N ARG A 136 36.46 38.45 15.37
CA ARG A 136 36.41 37.71 14.10
C ARG A 136 35.13 36.88 13.95
N ILE A 137 34.67 36.22 15.01
CA ILE A 137 33.45 35.41 15.02
C ILE A 137 32.23 36.32 14.93
N GLU A 138 32.18 37.41 15.70
CA GLU A 138 31.13 38.44 15.59
C GLU A 138 31.03 38.99 14.18
N LYS A 139 32.16 39.38 13.57
CA LYS A 139 32.18 39.90 12.20
C LYS A 139 31.63 38.88 11.19
N ALA A 140 32.07 37.63 11.25
CA ALA A 140 31.62 36.58 10.33
C ALA A 140 30.12 36.24 10.50
N LEU A 141 29.59 36.35 11.73
CA LEU A 141 28.16 36.20 12.00
C LEU A 141 27.37 37.42 11.47
N MET A 142 27.85 38.65 11.70
CA MET A 142 27.21 39.87 11.22
C MET A 142 27.12 39.90 9.69
N GLU A 143 28.23 39.62 8.98
CA GLU A 143 28.26 39.54 7.52
C GLU A 143 27.24 38.52 7.00
N ALA A 144 27.18 37.32 7.59
CA ALA A 144 26.25 36.27 7.19
C ALA A 144 24.77 36.59 7.52
N ILE A 145 24.49 37.40 8.55
CA ILE A 145 23.13 37.84 8.90
C ILE A 145 22.69 39.02 8.02
N GLU A 146 23.60 39.93 7.63
CA GLU A 146 23.31 41.03 6.70
C GLU A 146 23.09 40.50 5.27
N ASP A 147 23.89 39.54 4.78
CA ASP A 147 23.65 38.83 3.50
C ASP A 147 22.25 38.18 3.46
N CYS A 148 21.80 37.63 4.58
CA CYS A 148 20.50 36.98 4.72
C CYS A 148 19.30 37.96 4.75
N ASN A 149 19.55 39.28 4.68
CA ASN A 149 18.53 40.33 4.64
C ASN A 149 18.37 41.02 3.28
N VAL A 150 19.14 40.62 2.26
CA VAL A 150 19.05 41.20 0.90
C VAL A 150 17.90 40.56 0.10
N ASP A 151 16.80 41.30 -0.07
CA ASP A 151 15.66 40.86 -0.88
C ASP A 151 16.00 40.90 -2.40
N TYR A 152 16.50 39.77 -2.94
CA TYR A 152 16.89 39.66 -4.35
C TYR A 152 15.71 39.77 -5.33
N ARG A 153 15.68 40.86 -6.10
CA ARG A 153 14.88 41.00 -7.33
C ARG A 153 15.78 40.95 -8.57
N GLY A 154 15.74 39.84 -9.29
CA GLY A 154 16.09 39.79 -10.72
C GLY A 154 17.48 39.26 -11.11
N GLU A 155 17.53 38.87 -12.39
CA GLU A 155 18.68 38.49 -13.24
C GLU A 155 19.51 37.24 -12.93
N VAL A 156 19.97 36.59 -14.01
CA VAL A 156 20.68 35.30 -14.01
C VAL A 156 22.11 35.51 -14.52
N GLY A 157 23.10 35.36 -13.64
CA GLY A 157 24.52 35.52 -13.97
C GLY A 157 25.40 34.40 -13.40
N ARG A 158 26.03 33.59 -14.26
CA ARG A 158 26.93 32.49 -13.84
C ARG A 158 28.22 33.02 -13.17
N LYS A 159 28.40 32.77 -11.87
CA LYS A 159 29.73 32.58 -11.24
C LYS A 159 29.72 31.35 -10.32
N ARG A 160 30.91 30.81 -10.03
CA ARG A 160 31.12 29.45 -9.52
C ARG A 160 30.83 29.33 -8.02
N GLY A 161 29.95 28.41 -7.64
CA GLY A 161 29.84 27.94 -6.25
C GLY A 161 30.98 26.99 -5.89
N VAL A 162 31.60 27.17 -4.73
CA VAL A 162 32.67 26.30 -4.22
C VAL A 162 32.05 25.11 -3.47
N VAL A 163 32.34 23.89 -3.93
CA VAL A 163 31.86 22.65 -3.31
C VAL A 163 32.83 22.23 -2.20
N VAL A 164 32.36 22.29 -0.94
CA VAL A 164 33.10 21.73 0.21
C VAL A 164 32.66 20.28 0.42
N ARG A 165 33.62 19.35 0.36
CA ARG A 165 33.39 17.91 0.58
C ARG A 165 33.03 17.65 2.06
N ARG A 166 32.09 16.74 2.33
CA ARG A 166 32.03 16.05 3.63
C ARG A 166 33.19 15.05 3.71
N GLY A 167 33.76 14.87 4.90
CA GLY A 167 34.86 13.93 5.13
C GLY A 167 34.46 12.49 4.79
N ARG A 168 35.37 11.76 4.14
CA ARG A 168 35.19 10.36 3.74
C ARG A 168 36.11 9.46 4.55
N VAL A 169 35.54 8.48 5.25
CA VAL A 169 36.22 7.21 5.54
C VAL A 169 35.72 6.22 4.49
N GLY A 170 36.63 5.61 3.71
CA GLY A 170 36.28 4.66 2.63
C GLY A 170 36.60 5.09 1.19
N GLU A 171 37.23 6.25 0.97
CA GLU A 171 37.49 6.80 -0.39
C GLU A 171 38.30 5.86 -1.32
N GLY A 172 39.12 4.96 -0.76
CA GLY A 172 39.84 3.94 -1.53
C GLY A 172 38.97 2.78 -2.06
N ILE A 173 37.84 2.46 -1.41
CA ILE A 173 37.00 1.32 -1.81
C ILE A 173 36.12 1.70 -3.00
N GLY A 174 35.45 2.86 -2.95
CA GLY A 174 34.60 3.34 -4.05
C GLY A 174 35.37 3.52 -5.36
N LYS A 175 36.60 4.07 -5.28
CA LYS A 175 37.50 4.19 -6.45
C LYS A 175 37.84 2.81 -7.04
N ALA A 176 38.16 1.83 -6.20
CA ALA A 176 38.49 0.48 -6.64
C ALA A 176 37.28 -0.31 -7.18
N LYS A 177 36.03 -0.01 -6.78
CA LYS A 177 34.82 -0.54 -7.44
C LYS A 177 34.64 0.09 -8.83
N ALA A 178 34.69 1.42 -8.91
CA ALA A 178 34.51 2.16 -10.16
C ALA A 178 35.56 1.81 -11.24
N GLU A 179 36.82 1.63 -10.86
CA GLU A 179 37.90 1.26 -11.80
C GLU A 179 37.73 -0.14 -12.40
N ARG A 180 37.17 -1.11 -11.65
CA ARG A 180 36.82 -2.45 -12.19
C ARG A 180 35.66 -2.37 -13.17
N MET A 181 34.62 -1.62 -12.77
CA MET A 181 33.41 -1.43 -13.57
C MET A 181 33.72 -0.73 -14.89
N PHE A 182 34.65 0.24 -14.88
CA PHE A 182 35.19 0.84 -16.09
C PHE A 182 35.86 -0.20 -17.01
N GLY A 183 36.66 -1.12 -16.47
CA GLY A 183 37.28 -2.19 -17.27
C GLY A 183 36.26 -3.10 -17.97
N LEU A 184 35.20 -3.51 -17.25
CA LEU A 184 34.11 -4.29 -17.84
C LEU A 184 33.31 -3.46 -18.88
N MET A 185 32.93 -2.23 -18.56
CA MET A 185 32.18 -1.35 -19.46
C MET A 185 32.96 -1.00 -20.74
N ASP A 186 34.28 -0.80 -20.65
CA ASP A 186 35.14 -0.55 -21.81
C ASP A 186 35.23 -1.78 -22.74
N GLY A 187 35.27 -3.00 -22.17
CA GLY A 187 35.13 -4.25 -22.92
C GLY A 187 33.78 -4.37 -23.64
N PHE A 188 32.67 -4.10 -22.93
CA PHE A 188 31.32 -4.12 -23.52
C PHE A 188 31.13 -3.07 -24.62
N LEU A 189 31.58 -1.82 -24.39
CA LEU A 189 31.46 -0.72 -25.37
C LEU A 189 32.28 -0.96 -26.65
N LYS A 190 33.33 -1.80 -26.58
CA LYS A 190 34.14 -2.21 -27.73
C LYS A 190 33.62 -3.46 -28.45
N ASN A 191 32.63 -4.16 -27.89
CA ASN A 191 32.19 -5.49 -28.35
C ASN A 191 33.37 -6.48 -28.53
N ASP A 192 34.36 -6.44 -27.64
CA ASP A 192 35.55 -7.30 -27.69
C ASP A 192 35.46 -8.42 -26.64
N PRO A 193 35.19 -9.69 -27.05
CA PRO A 193 35.12 -10.82 -26.13
C PRO A 193 36.46 -11.10 -25.44
N VAL A 194 37.59 -10.83 -26.09
CA VAL A 194 38.92 -11.15 -25.56
C VAL A 194 39.29 -10.17 -24.45
N SER A 195 39.03 -8.88 -24.66
CA SER A 195 39.26 -7.86 -23.63
C SER A 195 38.32 -8.07 -22.42
N LEU A 196 37.06 -8.44 -22.65
CA LEU A 196 36.11 -8.77 -21.57
C LEU A 196 36.56 -10.03 -20.80
N GLN A 197 36.90 -11.11 -21.49
CA GLN A 197 37.35 -12.36 -20.89
C GLN A 197 38.65 -12.17 -20.10
N LYS A 198 39.55 -11.29 -20.55
CA LYS A 198 40.74 -10.91 -19.80
C LYS A 198 40.40 -10.14 -18.52
N SER A 199 39.54 -9.11 -18.58
CA SER A 199 39.13 -8.39 -17.36
C SER A 199 38.41 -9.28 -16.34
N ILE A 200 37.72 -10.33 -16.80
CA ILE A 200 37.14 -11.37 -15.92
C ILE A 200 38.23 -12.26 -15.30
N LEU A 201 39.25 -12.70 -16.07
CA LEU A 201 40.39 -13.43 -15.50
C LEU A 201 41.17 -12.58 -14.46
N ASP A 202 41.50 -11.34 -14.81
CA ASP A 202 42.20 -10.41 -13.91
C ASP A 202 41.40 -10.17 -12.60
N HIS A 203 40.05 -10.17 -12.69
CA HIS A 203 39.17 -10.15 -11.51
C HIS A 203 39.24 -11.45 -10.69
N VAL A 204 39.16 -12.62 -11.34
CA VAL A 204 39.22 -13.92 -10.65
C VAL A 204 40.56 -14.09 -9.93
N GLU A 205 41.68 -13.74 -10.57
CA GLU A 205 43.00 -13.76 -9.93
C GLU A 205 43.07 -12.78 -8.74
N TYR A 206 42.53 -11.57 -8.85
CA TYR A 206 42.45 -10.62 -7.73
C TYR A 206 41.63 -11.16 -6.56
N THR A 207 40.47 -11.77 -6.83
CA THR A 207 39.56 -12.29 -5.80
C THR A 207 40.12 -13.56 -5.15
N VAL A 208 40.85 -14.40 -5.90
CA VAL A 208 41.64 -15.54 -5.36
C VAL A 208 42.85 -15.05 -4.54
N ALA A 209 43.47 -13.93 -4.92
CA ALA A 209 44.56 -13.32 -4.13
C ALA A 209 44.05 -12.71 -2.81
N ARG A 210 42.85 -12.11 -2.81
CA ARG A 210 42.24 -11.44 -1.64
C ARG A 210 41.48 -12.39 -0.69
N SER A 211 41.14 -13.60 -1.13
CA SER A 211 40.58 -14.66 -0.29
C SER A 211 41.65 -15.48 0.46
N ARG A 212 42.91 -15.00 0.46
CA ARG A 212 43.99 -15.48 1.34
C ARG A 212 44.41 -14.35 2.27
N PHE A 213 44.73 -14.72 3.52
CA PHE A 213 45.08 -13.84 4.66
C PHE A 213 43.93 -13.04 5.31
N ASN A 214 43.23 -13.70 6.25
CA ASN A 214 43.04 -13.13 7.58
C ASN A 214 44.25 -13.53 8.45
N PHE A 215 44.59 -12.74 9.48
CA PHE A 215 45.90 -12.89 10.15
C PHE A 215 45.92 -13.86 11.34
N ASP A 216 44.77 -14.41 11.74
CA ASP A 216 44.63 -15.25 12.94
C ASP A 216 44.80 -16.77 12.69
N ASP A 217 44.72 -17.23 11.43
CA ASP A 217 44.78 -18.67 11.08
C ASP A 217 46.21 -19.27 10.99
N PHE A 218 47.26 -18.46 11.19
CA PHE A 218 48.63 -18.88 10.89
C PHE A 218 49.14 -20.02 11.80
N GLU A 219 48.72 -20.07 13.07
CA GLU A 219 49.08 -21.15 14.00
C GLU A 219 48.37 -22.46 13.67
N ALA A 220 47.10 -22.41 13.25
CA ALA A 220 46.33 -23.58 12.85
C ALA A 220 46.94 -24.28 11.61
N TYR A 221 47.48 -23.50 10.66
CA TYR A 221 48.13 -24.06 9.47
C TYR A 221 49.44 -24.80 9.78
N GLN A 222 50.16 -24.41 10.85
CA GLN A 222 51.39 -25.10 11.27
C GLN A 222 51.10 -26.47 11.92
N ALA A 223 49.95 -26.63 12.58
CA ALA A 223 49.54 -27.87 13.26
C ALA A 223 49.17 -29.04 12.33
N LEU A 224 48.97 -28.79 11.02
CA LEU A 224 48.59 -29.84 10.05
C LEU A 224 49.75 -30.78 9.70
N SER A 225 49.50 -32.09 9.69
CA SER A 225 50.49 -33.09 9.27
C SER A 225 50.86 -32.94 7.79
N HIS A 226 52.10 -33.29 7.43
CA HIS A 226 52.60 -33.22 6.04
C HIS A 226 51.66 -33.90 5.03
N SER A 227 51.16 -35.10 5.36
CA SER A 227 50.25 -35.86 4.50
C SER A 227 48.94 -35.14 4.12
N VAL A 228 48.57 -34.04 4.80
CA VAL A 228 47.41 -33.21 4.47
C VAL A 228 47.80 -32.03 3.57
N ARG A 229 49.01 -31.47 3.76
CA ARG A 229 49.55 -30.41 2.89
C ARG A 229 49.77 -30.93 1.47
N ASP A 230 50.37 -32.10 1.32
CA ASP A 230 50.74 -32.65 0.01
C ASP A 230 49.50 -32.92 -0.87
N ARG A 231 48.42 -33.47 -0.28
CA ARG A 231 47.13 -33.71 -0.97
C ARG A 231 46.37 -32.43 -1.34
N LEU A 232 46.63 -31.31 -0.66
CA LEU A 232 46.09 -30.01 -1.06
C LEU A 232 46.87 -29.40 -2.23
N ILE A 233 48.17 -29.73 -2.35
CA ILE A 233 49.03 -29.29 -3.46
C ILE A 233 48.72 -30.07 -4.74
N GLU A 234 48.55 -31.40 -4.68
CA GLU A 234 48.11 -32.22 -5.83
C GLU A 234 46.80 -31.69 -6.44
N ARG A 235 45.79 -31.50 -5.59
CA ARG A 235 44.45 -31.05 -6.02
C ARG A 235 44.45 -29.64 -6.63
N TRP A 236 45.41 -28.80 -6.24
CA TRP A 236 45.63 -27.49 -6.85
C TRP A 236 46.26 -27.60 -8.25
N HIS A 237 47.20 -28.53 -8.47
CA HIS A 237 47.81 -28.77 -9.79
C HIS A 237 46.83 -29.34 -10.82
N ASP A 238 46.00 -30.32 -10.46
CA ASP A 238 44.96 -30.87 -11.35
C ASP A 238 44.02 -29.78 -11.87
N THR A 239 43.55 -28.92 -10.95
CA THR A 239 42.65 -27.80 -11.26
C THR A 239 43.29 -26.81 -12.23
N HIS A 240 44.62 -26.66 -12.21
CA HIS A 240 45.37 -25.73 -13.06
C HIS A 240 45.67 -26.26 -14.47
N GLN A 241 45.77 -27.58 -14.69
CA GLN A 241 46.00 -28.12 -16.04
C GLN A 241 44.75 -28.06 -16.92
N HIS A 242 43.55 -28.14 -16.34
CA HIS A 242 42.30 -28.24 -17.10
C HIS A 242 41.95 -26.99 -17.93
N PHE A 243 42.45 -25.81 -17.54
CA PHE A 243 42.12 -24.53 -18.18
C PHE A 243 43.01 -24.14 -19.39
N LYS A 244 44.02 -24.94 -19.75
CA LYS A 244 45.05 -24.53 -20.74
C LYS A 244 44.98 -25.17 -22.14
N LYS A 245 43.87 -25.84 -22.51
CA LYS A 245 43.68 -26.39 -23.87
C LYS A 245 42.24 -26.36 -24.39
N LYS A 246 41.92 -25.36 -25.23
CA LYS A 246 41.30 -25.58 -26.55
C LYS A 246 41.31 -24.32 -27.40
N ASP A 247 42.04 -24.38 -28.51
CA ASP A 247 41.95 -23.43 -29.63
C ASP A 247 40.98 -23.95 -30.70
N LEU A 248 40.64 -23.09 -31.66
CA LEU A 248 39.65 -23.32 -32.72
C LEU A 248 40.21 -24.01 -33.98
N ASN A 249 39.27 -24.55 -34.78
CA ASN A 249 39.37 -24.97 -36.19
C ASN A 249 40.20 -26.23 -36.55
N THR A 250 39.53 -27.21 -37.18
CA THR A 250 39.84 -27.77 -38.52
C THR A 250 38.61 -28.59 -39.00
N THR A 251 38.52 -28.91 -40.30
CA THR A 251 37.27 -29.17 -41.05
C THR A 251 37.03 -30.61 -41.54
N MET A 252 35.74 -30.94 -41.73
CA MET A 252 35.13 -31.88 -42.72
C MET A 252 35.47 -33.39 -42.75
N SER A 253 34.40 -34.18 -43.07
CA SER A 253 34.38 -35.53 -43.70
C SER A 253 34.87 -36.73 -42.84
N THR A 254 34.44 -38.00 -43.04
CA THR A 254 33.60 -38.61 -44.09
C THR A 254 32.85 -39.89 -43.62
N ILE A 255 31.57 -40.04 -44.00
CA ILE A 255 30.84 -41.24 -44.53
C ILE A 255 30.88 -42.65 -43.82
N SER A 256 29.66 -43.20 -43.60
CA SER A 256 29.26 -44.63 -43.45
C SER A 256 29.68 -45.38 -42.15
N SER A 257 28.98 -46.42 -41.66
CA SER A 257 28.16 -47.44 -42.37
C SER A 257 27.08 -48.19 -41.56
N LEU A 258 26.00 -48.60 -42.27
CA LEU A 258 25.23 -49.87 -42.15
C LEU A 258 24.47 -50.27 -40.86
N SER A 259 23.15 -50.02 -40.90
CA SER A 259 22.03 -50.99 -40.75
C SER A 259 22.12 -52.25 -39.86
N ALA A 260 21.10 -52.43 -39.00
CA ALA A 260 20.52 -53.74 -38.66
C ALA A 260 18.99 -53.61 -38.40
N PHE A 261 18.24 -54.71 -38.57
CA PHE A 261 16.77 -54.78 -38.51
C PHE A 261 16.34 -55.85 -37.48
N ASN A 262 15.30 -55.59 -36.66
CA ASN A 262 14.09 -56.42 -36.51
C ASN A 262 13.28 -56.23 -35.19
N PHE A 263 11.95 -56.29 -35.36
CA PHE A 263 10.84 -56.82 -34.54
C PHE A 263 11.13 -57.53 -33.18
N THR A 264 10.20 -57.65 -32.23
CA THR A 264 8.70 -57.67 -32.27
C THR A 264 8.13 -57.26 -30.87
N PRO A 265 6.81 -57.02 -30.65
CA PRO A 265 5.76 -58.06 -30.69
C PRO A 265 4.44 -57.69 -31.40
N LEU A 266 3.74 -58.74 -31.84
CA LEU A 266 2.33 -58.75 -32.26
C LEU A 266 1.43 -58.87 -30.99
N HIS A 267 0.09 -58.76 -31.00
CA HIS A 267 -0.89 -59.07 -32.06
C HIS A 267 -2.21 -58.28 -31.90
N ASN A 268 -2.84 -57.94 -33.03
CA ASN A 268 -4.28 -57.58 -33.16
C ASN A 268 -5.13 -58.90 -33.22
N PRO A 269 -6.48 -58.98 -33.18
CA PRO A 269 -7.50 -58.06 -33.73
C PRO A 269 -8.61 -57.67 -32.68
N HIS A 270 -9.62 -56.81 -32.90
CA HIS A 270 -10.52 -56.73 -34.06
C HIS A 270 -10.98 -55.33 -34.50
N ARG A 271 -11.25 -55.30 -35.81
CA ARG A 271 -11.71 -54.27 -36.76
C ARG A 271 -13.19 -54.63 -37.14
N PRO A 272 -13.91 -53.95 -38.08
CA PRO A 272 -13.89 -52.53 -38.53
C PRO A 272 -15.24 -51.92 -39.11
N PHE A 273 -15.19 -50.65 -39.58
CA PHE A 273 -15.44 -50.17 -40.98
C PHE A 273 -16.75 -49.51 -41.57
N ILE A 274 -16.51 -48.35 -42.24
CA ILE A 274 -17.09 -47.70 -43.46
C ILE A 274 -18.55 -47.10 -43.51
N PRO A 275 -18.93 -46.23 -44.50
CA PRO A 275 -19.45 -44.88 -44.16
C PRO A 275 -20.67 -44.44 -45.03
N SER A 276 -20.65 -43.19 -45.55
CA SER A 276 -21.44 -42.63 -46.67
C SER A 276 -22.89 -42.19 -46.34
N SER A 277 -23.51 -41.22 -47.03
CA SER A 277 -22.98 -40.10 -47.85
C SER A 277 -24.05 -39.05 -48.26
N ASN A 278 -23.69 -37.77 -48.11
CA ASN A 278 -24.06 -36.66 -49.02
C ASN A 278 -25.60 -36.29 -49.07
N PRO A 279 -26.14 -35.48 -50.02
CA PRO A 279 -26.77 -34.21 -49.65
C PRO A 279 -28.23 -34.01 -50.14
N HIS A 280 -28.87 -32.85 -49.86
CA HIS A 280 -29.43 -31.96 -50.91
C HIS A 280 -29.96 -30.59 -50.36
N ARG A 281 -30.19 -29.66 -51.30
CA ARG A 281 -30.60 -28.23 -51.23
C ARG A 281 -32.10 -28.07 -51.67
N PRO A 282 -32.72 -26.86 -51.80
CA PRO A 282 -32.61 -25.54 -51.13
C PRO A 282 -33.98 -24.80 -50.85
N PHE A 283 -33.91 -23.51 -50.44
CA PHE A 283 -34.74 -22.32 -50.76
C PHE A 283 -35.98 -22.43 -51.72
N PRO A 284 -37.07 -21.64 -51.52
CA PRO A 284 -37.09 -20.21 -51.95
C PRO A 284 -37.93 -19.19 -51.11
N PRO A 285 -37.87 -17.86 -51.41
CA PRO A 285 -38.54 -16.76 -50.67
C PRO A 285 -39.47 -15.87 -51.54
N HIS A 286 -39.77 -14.64 -51.07
CA HIS A 286 -40.49 -13.51 -51.71
C HIS A 286 -42.06 -13.48 -51.56
N PRO A 287 -42.78 -12.43 -52.02
CA PRO A 287 -43.00 -11.18 -51.26
C PRO A 287 -44.50 -10.71 -51.30
N ILE A 288 -44.81 -9.45 -50.93
CA ILE A 288 -45.66 -8.49 -51.71
C ILE A 288 -45.92 -7.15 -50.95
N PHE A 289 -46.20 -6.08 -51.70
CA PHE A 289 -46.55 -4.72 -51.24
C PHE A 289 -48.06 -4.55 -50.93
N LEU A 290 -48.43 -3.52 -50.14
CA LEU A 290 -49.29 -2.41 -50.62
C LEU A 290 -49.36 -1.20 -49.66
N LYS A 291 -49.90 -0.07 -50.16
CA LYS A 291 -50.05 1.24 -49.48
C LYS A 291 -51.57 1.57 -49.25
N PRO A 292 -52.07 2.84 -49.23
CA PRO A 292 -52.31 3.58 -47.98
C PRO A 292 -53.71 4.22 -47.86
N LEU A 293 -54.05 4.75 -46.67
CA LEU A 293 -55.13 5.72 -46.40
C LEU A 293 -54.61 6.64 -45.26
N LYS A 294 -54.66 7.99 -45.25
CA LYS A 294 -55.68 9.01 -45.61
C LYS A 294 -57.00 8.91 -44.81
N ALA A 295 -57.61 10.01 -44.32
CA ALA A 295 -57.14 11.33 -43.86
C ALA A 295 -58.39 12.12 -43.39
N THR A 296 -58.32 12.84 -42.26
CA THR A 296 -59.29 13.89 -41.89
C THR A 296 -58.65 14.92 -40.97
N SER A 297 -59.18 16.15 -41.02
CA SER A 297 -58.57 17.36 -40.46
C SER A 297 -59.52 18.12 -39.55
N GLN A 298 -58.98 18.84 -38.57
CA GLN A 298 -59.59 20.10 -38.13
C GLN A 298 -58.55 21.07 -37.53
N GLU A 299 -58.69 22.34 -37.90
CA GLU A 299 -58.00 23.51 -37.33
C GLU A 299 -58.85 24.02 -36.14
N SER A 300 -58.46 24.92 -35.22
CA SER A 300 -57.33 25.86 -35.09
C SER A 300 -57.05 26.03 -33.55
N SER A 301 -56.15 26.85 -32.98
CA SER A 301 -55.66 28.18 -33.37
C SER A 301 -54.30 28.58 -32.78
N GLN A 302 -53.48 29.22 -33.62
CA GLN A 302 -52.45 30.24 -33.37
C GLN A 302 -51.80 30.40 -31.97
N ALA A 303 -50.49 30.16 -31.93
CA ALA A 303 -49.52 30.98 -31.19
C ALA A 303 -48.33 31.27 -32.12
N GLN A 304 -47.71 32.46 -32.02
CA GLN A 304 -46.67 32.90 -32.97
C GLN A 304 -45.26 32.42 -32.56
N PRO A 305 -44.49 31.74 -33.45
CA PRO A 305 -43.05 31.57 -33.27
C PRO A 305 -42.28 32.81 -33.78
N GLN A 306 -41.23 33.20 -33.06
CA GLN A 306 -40.31 34.26 -33.52
C GLN A 306 -39.42 33.77 -34.67
N VAL A 307 -39.21 34.62 -35.68
CA VAL A 307 -38.31 34.31 -36.80
C VAL A 307 -36.86 34.57 -36.39
N ILE A 308 -36.08 33.51 -36.20
CA ILE A 308 -34.62 33.58 -36.08
C ILE A 308 -34.03 33.48 -37.49
N THR A 309 -33.48 34.58 -38.01
CA THR A 309 -32.79 34.60 -39.30
C THR A 309 -31.39 33.97 -39.19
N THR A 310 -31.25 32.72 -39.59
CA THR A 310 -29.95 32.03 -39.64
C THR A 310 -29.12 32.55 -40.82
N ILE A 311 -28.19 33.48 -40.55
CA ILE A 311 -27.24 33.99 -41.54
C ILE A 311 -26.11 32.96 -41.73
N LYS A 312 -25.91 32.51 -42.98
CA LYS A 312 -24.82 31.58 -43.34
C LYS A 312 -23.44 32.25 -43.23
N PRO A 313 -22.36 31.49 -42.98
CA PRO A 313 -21.00 31.99 -43.17
C PRO A 313 -20.79 32.38 -44.63
N THR A 314 -19.88 33.33 -44.88
CA THR A 314 -19.45 33.69 -46.24
C THR A 314 -17.94 33.77 -46.33
N ILE A 315 -17.43 33.35 -47.48
CA ILE A 315 -16.03 33.50 -47.88
C ILE A 315 -16.02 34.26 -49.21
N THR A 316 -15.09 35.19 -49.36
CA THR A 316 -14.78 35.83 -50.64
C THR A 316 -13.27 36.01 -50.76
N PHE A 317 -12.75 36.02 -51.99
CA PHE A 317 -11.36 36.37 -52.26
C PHE A 317 -11.27 37.81 -52.80
N GLN A 318 -10.34 38.61 -52.27
CA GLN A 318 -10.09 39.99 -52.67
C GLN A 318 -8.68 40.10 -53.26
N ASN A 319 -8.57 40.03 -54.59
CA ASN A 319 -7.27 40.05 -55.26
C ASN A 319 -6.72 41.46 -55.58
N ASP A 320 -7.40 42.51 -55.13
CA ASP A 320 -7.05 43.90 -55.45
C ASP A 320 -6.20 44.59 -54.36
N THR A 321 -5.83 43.87 -53.29
CA THR A 321 -5.27 44.44 -52.04
C THR A 321 -3.84 44.01 -51.70
N ALA A 322 -3.25 43.07 -52.45
CA ALA A 322 -1.85 42.65 -52.33
C ALA A 322 -1.30 42.28 -53.71
N LEU A 323 0.00 42.50 -53.92
CA LEU A 323 0.71 42.13 -55.16
C LEU A 323 1.04 40.63 -55.18
N ASP A 324 1.60 40.13 -54.09
CA ASP A 324 2.31 38.84 -54.08
C ASP A 324 1.49 37.66 -53.52
N SER A 325 0.33 37.91 -52.89
CA SER A 325 -0.51 36.86 -52.29
C SER A 325 -2.03 37.07 -52.43
N THR A 326 -2.78 35.98 -52.19
CA THR A 326 -4.23 35.89 -52.38
C THR A 326 -4.94 36.12 -51.04
N CYS A 327 -5.83 37.11 -50.97
CA CYS A 327 -6.50 37.48 -49.73
C CYS A 327 -7.89 36.83 -49.60
N PHE A 328 -8.03 35.85 -48.71
CA PHE A 328 -9.29 35.20 -48.35
C PHE A 328 -9.96 35.94 -47.19
N VAL A 329 -11.12 36.53 -47.44
CA VAL A 329 -11.97 37.20 -46.44
C VAL A 329 -13.04 36.23 -45.96
N ILE A 330 -12.98 35.86 -44.69
CA ILE A 330 -13.90 34.90 -44.05
C ILE A 330 -14.74 35.63 -43.01
N LYS A 331 -16.06 35.61 -43.16
CA LYS A 331 -17.04 36.18 -42.22
C LYS A 331 -17.87 35.06 -41.58
N ALA A 332 -17.71 34.88 -40.28
CA ALA A 332 -18.40 33.85 -39.51
C ALA A 332 -18.64 34.28 -38.05
N LYS A 333 -19.57 33.61 -37.37
CA LYS A 333 -19.81 33.85 -35.93
C LYS A 333 -18.58 33.41 -35.12
N ASN A 334 -18.15 34.22 -34.16
CA ASN A 334 -16.97 33.92 -33.36
C ASN A 334 -17.21 32.69 -32.47
N ARG A 335 -16.32 31.69 -32.53
CA ARG A 335 -16.36 30.43 -31.76
C ARG A 335 -14.94 30.00 -31.37
N ILE A 336 -14.76 29.43 -30.18
CA ILE A 336 -13.47 28.90 -29.72
C ILE A 336 -12.98 27.80 -30.70
N GLY A 337 -11.68 27.81 -31.02
CA GLY A 337 -11.06 26.84 -31.92
C GLY A 337 -11.24 27.09 -33.43
N LEU A 338 -12.18 27.95 -33.86
CA LEU A 338 -12.48 28.18 -35.28
C LEU A 338 -11.26 28.71 -36.08
N LEU A 339 -10.41 29.53 -35.46
CA LEU A 339 -9.13 29.96 -36.05
C LEU A 339 -8.15 28.80 -36.28
N GLN A 340 -8.15 27.79 -35.41
CA GLN A 340 -7.32 26.58 -35.57
C GLN A 340 -7.86 25.68 -36.68
N VAL A 341 -9.19 25.65 -36.90
CA VAL A 341 -9.81 24.95 -38.03
C VAL A 341 -9.37 25.60 -39.35
N ILE A 342 -9.58 26.92 -39.50
CA ILE A 342 -9.24 27.66 -40.72
C ILE A 342 -7.74 27.56 -41.06
N THR A 343 -6.85 27.82 -40.09
CA THR A 343 -5.39 27.72 -40.30
C THR A 343 -4.93 26.29 -40.59
N ARG A 344 -5.64 25.27 -40.08
CA ARG A 344 -5.39 23.86 -40.42
C ARG A 344 -5.84 23.51 -41.83
N VAL A 345 -6.93 24.07 -42.34
CA VAL A 345 -7.38 23.85 -43.74
C VAL A 345 -6.31 24.34 -44.71
N PHE A 346 -5.88 25.60 -44.61
CA PHE A 346 -4.79 26.14 -45.45
C PHE A 346 -3.53 25.26 -45.39
N LYS A 347 -3.09 24.88 -44.18
CA LYS A 347 -1.91 24.02 -43.99
C LYS A 347 -2.08 22.59 -44.55
N VAL A 348 -3.29 22.03 -44.56
CA VAL A 348 -3.58 20.71 -45.16
C VAL A 348 -3.62 20.79 -46.69
N LEU A 349 -4.00 21.94 -47.24
CA LEU A 349 -3.96 22.22 -48.69
C LEU A 349 -2.55 22.61 -49.18
N GLY A 350 -1.53 22.63 -48.31
CA GLY A 350 -0.14 22.94 -48.66
C GLY A 350 0.19 24.43 -48.74
N LEU A 351 -0.72 25.30 -48.31
CA LEU A 351 -0.64 26.75 -48.48
C LEU A 351 0.02 27.46 -47.30
N VAL A 352 0.71 28.56 -47.58
CA VAL A 352 1.42 29.38 -46.60
C VAL A 352 0.57 30.60 -46.23
N ILE A 353 0.39 30.85 -44.93
CA ILE A 353 -0.31 32.04 -44.43
C ILE A 353 0.76 33.08 -44.06
N GLU A 354 0.83 34.15 -44.83
CA GLU A 354 1.82 35.23 -44.66
C GLU A 354 1.38 36.22 -43.59
N LYS A 355 0.09 36.59 -43.62
CA LYS A 355 -0.52 37.58 -42.74
C LYS A 355 -1.97 37.21 -42.47
N ALA A 356 -2.47 37.54 -41.28
CA ALA A 356 -3.89 37.53 -40.98
C ALA A 356 -4.31 38.83 -40.29
N GLU A 357 -5.37 39.47 -40.77
CA GLU A 357 -5.99 40.67 -40.19
C GLU A 357 -7.34 40.30 -39.57
N VAL A 358 -7.79 41.06 -38.57
CA VAL A 358 -8.97 40.73 -37.76
C VAL A 358 -9.81 41.97 -37.50
N ASP A 359 -10.98 42.01 -38.12
CA ASP A 359 -12.03 42.99 -37.87
C ASP A 359 -13.19 42.31 -37.11
N PHE A 360 -13.95 43.09 -36.34
CA PHE A 360 -15.08 42.59 -35.55
C PHE A 360 -16.36 43.39 -35.84
N GLU A 361 -17.44 42.69 -36.18
CA GLU A 361 -18.77 43.24 -36.38
C GLU A 361 -19.75 42.56 -35.41
N GLY A 362 -19.76 43.00 -34.16
CA GLY A 362 -20.55 42.39 -33.08
C GLY A 362 -20.13 40.94 -32.79
N ASP A 363 -21.09 40.02 -32.78
CA ASP A 363 -20.89 38.57 -32.59
C ASP A 363 -20.05 37.89 -33.69
N PHE A 364 -19.78 38.60 -34.80
CA PHE A 364 -19.11 38.07 -35.98
C PHE A 364 -17.69 38.60 -36.08
N PHE A 365 -16.74 37.72 -36.43
CA PHE A 365 -15.41 38.15 -36.86
C PHE A 365 -15.36 38.16 -38.38
N VAL A 366 -14.62 39.12 -38.93
CA VAL A 366 -14.18 39.13 -40.32
C VAL A 366 -12.67 38.99 -40.27
N LYS A 367 -12.12 37.87 -40.78
CA LYS A 367 -10.67 37.70 -40.90
C LYS A 367 -10.27 37.70 -42.36
N LYS A 368 -9.21 38.45 -42.67
CA LYS A 368 -8.53 38.44 -43.95
C LYS A 368 -7.27 37.61 -43.80
N PHE A 369 -7.12 36.54 -44.57
CA PHE A 369 -5.92 35.71 -44.61
C PHE A 369 -5.22 35.94 -45.94
N TYR A 370 -3.99 36.44 -45.90
CA TYR A 370 -3.13 36.61 -47.06
C TYR A 370 -2.32 35.33 -47.21
N VAL A 371 -2.54 34.63 -48.32
CA VAL A 371 -2.13 33.24 -48.52
C VAL A 371 -1.44 33.07 -49.87
N SER A 372 -0.30 32.39 -49.87
CA SER A 372 0.47 31.99 -51.05
C SER A 372 0.58 30.47 -51.12
N ASP A 373 1.04 29.97 -52.27
CA ASP A 373 1.25 28.55 -52.52
C ASP A 373 2.49 27.98 -51.78
N SER A 374 2.89 26.75 -52.09
CA SER A 374 4.10 26.14 -51.50
C SER A 374 5.43 26.75 -51.95
N ASN A 375 5.44 27.57 -53.00
CA ASN A 375 6.60 28.26 -53.54
C ASN A 375 6.69 29.72 -53.07
N GLY A 376 5.62 30.25 -52.46
CA GLY A 376 5.48 31.68 -52.13
C GLY A 376 4.91 32.50 -53.29
N GLU A 377 4.29 31.85 -54.28
CA GLU A 377 3.62 32.51 -55.40
C GLU A 377 2.10 32.65 -55.15
N ARG A 378 1.48 33.49 -55.98
CA ARG A 378 0.07 33.84 -55.86
C ARG A 378 -0.85 32.77 -56.43
N ILE A 379 -1.94 32.48 -55.72
CA ILE A 379 -2.99 31.56 -56.19
C ILE A 379 -3.90 32.31 -57.16
N GLU A 380 -3.63 32.21 -58.46
CA GLU A 380 -4.44 32.83 -59.52
C GLU A 380 -5.41 31.87 -60.24
N GLU A 381 -5.17 30.55 -60.19
CA GLU A 381 -6.03 29.59 -60.88
C GLU A 381 -7.39 29.43 -60.18
N ARG A 382 -8.46 29.86 -60.86
CA ARG A 382 -9.84 29.84 -60.34
C ARG A 382 -10.28 28.47 -59.80
N GLY A 383 -9.85 27.39 -60.44
CA GLY A 383 -10.21 26.03 -60.02
C GLY A 383 -9.72 25.67 -58.61
N ASP A 384 -8.52 26.11 -58.23
CA ASP A 384 -8.02 25.92 -56.87
C ASP A 384 -8.58 26.97 -55.90
N LEU A 385 -8.88 28.21 -56.32
CA LEU A 385 -9.59 29.19 -55.49
C LEU A 385 -10.97 28.65 -55.04
N GLU A 386 -11.79 28.16 -55.98
CA GLU A 386 -13.10 27.56 -55.71
C GLU A 386 -12.99 26.31 -54.81
N ARG A 387 -11.91 25.54 -54.96
CA ARG A 387 -11.62 24.35 -54.14
C ARG A 387 -11.21 24.71 -52.70
N ILE A 388 -10.40 25.76 -52.52
CA ILE A 388 -10.00 26.28 -51.20
C ILE A 388 -11.22 26.89 -50.50
N GLU A 389 -12.01 27.70 -51.21
CA GLU A 389 -13.26 28.28 -50.71
C GLU A 389 -14.22 27.18 -50.23
N LYS A 390 -14.44 26.14 -51.04
CA LYS A 390 -15.27 25.01 -50.68
C LYS A 390 -14.76 24.26 -49.45
N ALA A 391 -13.46 23.95 -49.38
CA ALA A 391 -12.87 23.23 -48.23
C ALA A 391 -12.96 24.04 -46.93
N LEU A 392 -12.86 25.37 -47.00
CA LEU A 392 -13.07 26.27 -45.87
C LEU A 392 -14.56 26.36 -45.49
N MET A 393 -15.48 26.47 -46.45
CA MET A 393 -16.92 26.49 -46.20
C MET A 393 -17.40 25.19 -45.54
N GLU A 394 -17.00 24.02 -46.06
CA GLU A 394 -17.31 22.71 -45.45
C GLU A 394 -16.81 22.65 -44.00
N ALA A 395 -15.55 23.07 -43.74
CA ALA A 395 -14.98 23.08 -42.39
C ALA A 395 -15.63 24.10 -41.42
N ILE A 396 -16.27 25.15 -41.92
CA ILE A 396 -16.99 26.14 -41.11
C ILE A 396 -18.46 25.73 -40.90
N GLU A 397 -19.11 25.11 -41.90
CA GLU A 397 -20.49 24.62 -41.77
C GLU A 397 -20.58 23.35 -40.89
N ASP A 398 -19.60 22.43 -40.92
CA ASP A 398 -19.48 21.32 -39.95
C ASP A 398 -19.38 21.83 -38.49
N CYS A 399 -18.80 23.03 -38.28
CA CYS A 399 -18.73 23.68 -36.97
C CYS A 399 -20.00 24.46 -36.57
N ASN A 400 -21.01 24.54 -37.44
CA ASN A 400 -22.27 25.26 -37.19
C ASN A 400 -23.44 24.35 -36.76
N VAL A 401 -23.22 23.05 -36.55
CA VAL A 401 -24.22 22.17 -35.91
C VAL A 401 -24.41 22.61 -34.45
N ASP A 402 -25.56 23.22 -34.15
CA ASP A 402 -25.91 23.63 -32.79
C ASP A 402 -26.20 22.41 -31.91
N TYR A 403 -25.28 22.12 -31.00
CA TYR A 403 -25.44 21.11 -29.95
C TYR A 403 -26.49 21.56 -28.91
N ARG A 404 -27.77 21.36 -29.25
CA ARG A 404 -28.92 21.39 -28.33
C ARG A 404 -29.61 20.02 -28.32
N GLY A 405 -28.93 19.05 -27.73
CA GLY A 405 -29.40 17.67 -27.57
C GLY A 405 -28.25 16.73 -27.29
N GLU A 406 -28.44 15.84 -26.31
CA GLU A 406 -27.65 14.63 -26.00
C GLU A 406 -26.10 14.76 -26.04
N VAL A 407 -25.47 14.87 -24.87
CA VAL A 407 -24.00 14.75 -24.72
C VAL A 407 -23.56 13.27 -24.78
N GLY A 408 -23.88 12.60 -25.89
CA GLY A 408 -23.32 11.30 -26.21
C GLY A 408 -21.82 11.42 -26.48
N ARG A 409 -20.97 10.74 -25.67
CA ARG A 409 -19.49 10.76 -25.73
C ARG A 409 -18.93 10.28 -27.08
N LYS A 410 -18.96 11.11 -28.12
CA LYS A 410 -18.26 10.87 -29.39
C LYS A 410 -16.79 11.28 -29.28
N ARG A 411 -15.99 10.28 -28.91
CA ARG A 411 -14.54 10.09 -29.12
C ARG A 411 -13.80 11.26 -29.79
N GLY A 412 -12.79 11.80 -29.09
CA GLY A 412 -11.81 12.70 -29.70
C GLY A 412 -11.21 12.11 -30.98
N VAL A 413 -10.91 12.97 -31.97
CA VAL A 413 -10.62 12.55 -33.34
C VAL A 413 -9.29 11.80 -33.44
N VAL A 414 -9.36 10.47 -33.31
CA VAL A 414 -8.39 9.57 -33.95
C VAL A 414 -8.48 9.84 -35.45
N VAL A 415 -7.41 10.39 -36.02
CA VAL A 415 -7.29 10.53 -37.47
C VAL A 415 -7.20 9.12 -38.06
N ARG A 416 -8.35 8.58 -38.49
CA ARG A 416 -8.38 7.52 -39.49
C ARG A 416 -7.66 8.06 -40.71
N ARG A 417 -6.42 7.62 -40.93
CA ARG A 417 -5.78 7.77 -42.24
C ARG A 417 -6.73 7.20 -43.29
N GLY A 418 -6.98 7.95 -44.35
CA GLY A 418 -7.58 7.38 -45.57
C GLY A 418 -6.76 6.16 -46.02
N ARG A 419 -7.41 5.22 -46.72
CA ARG A 419 -6.80 3.93 -47.11
C ARG A 419 -5.69 4.10 -48.17
N VAL A 420 -4.53 4.52 -47.69
CA VAL A 420 -3.26 4.56 -48.43
C VAL A 420 -2.22 3.89 -47.54
N GLY A 421 -1.97 2.60 -47.79
CA GLY A 421 -0.92 1.83 -47.10
C GLY A 421 -1.30 1.16 -45.77
N GLU A 422 -2.43 0.45 -45.70
CA GLU A 422 -2.72 -0.47 -44.56
C GLU A 422 -1.54 -1.44 -44.31
N GLY A 423 -0.89 -1.94 -45.37
CA GLY A 423 0.32 -2.77 -45.28
C GLY A 423 1.56 -2.05 -44.71
N ILE A 424 1.74 -0.74 -44.93
CA ILE A 424 2.92 0.00 -44.45
C ILE A 424 2.80 0.32 -42.95
N GLY A 425 1.58 0.61 -42.48
CA GLY A 425 1.31 0.76 -41.05
C GLY A 425 1.54 -0.55 -40.29
N LYS A 426 1.03 -1.66 -40.86
CA LYS A 426 1.18 -3.00 -40.28
C LYS A 426 2.63 -3.46 -40.27
N ALA A 427 3.35 -3.37 -41.39
CA ALA A 427 4.76 -3.76 -41.49
C ALA A 427 5.70 -2.97 -40.56
N LYS A 428 5.38 -1.71 -40.24
CA LYS A 428 6.12 -0.93 -39.24
C LYS A 428 5.88 -1.42 -37.82
N ALA A 429 4.63 -1.75 -37.46
CA ALA A 429 4.31 -2.35 -36.17
C ALA A 429 4.88 -3.77 -36.06
N GLU A 430 4.74 -4.60 -37.09
CA GLU A 430 5.32 -5.96 -37.17
C GLU A 430 6.85 -5.93 -37.05
N ARG A 431 7.54 -4.92 -37.60
CA ARG A 431 8.99 -4.75 -37.37
C ARG A 431 9.33 -4.31 -35.94
N MET A 432 8.47 -3.54 -35.27
CA MET A 432 8.67 -3.21 -33.85
C MET A 432 8.43 -4.43 -32.97
N PHE A 433 7.35 -5.19 -33.20
CA PHE A 433 7.07 -6.43 -32.48
C PHE A 433 8.17 -7.48 -32.72
N GLY A 434 8.64 -7.66 -33.96
CA GLY A 434 9.77 -8.54 -34.28
C GLY A 434 11.13 -8.11 -33.69
N LEU A 435 11.24 -6.90 -33.11
CA LEU A 435 12.39 -6.44 -32.32
C LEU A 435 12.13 -6.54 -30.80
N MET A 436 10.91 -6.88 -30.39
CA MET A 436 10.45 -7.11 -29.02
C MET A 436 10.09 -8.59 -28.76
N ASP A 437 10.27 -9.44 -29.78
CA ASP A 437 9.88 -10.87 -29.81
C ASP A 437 10.76 -11.77 -28.93
N GLY A 438 11.89 -11.24 -28.46
CA GLY A 438 12.85 -11.94 -27.60
C GLY A 438 12.85 -11.40 -26.18
N PHE A 439 12.60 -12.28 -25.21
CA PHE A 439 12.68 -12.00 -23.77
C PHE A 439 14.10 -11.64 -23.32
N LEU A 440 14.22 -10.86 -22.25
CA LEU A 440 15.49 -10.53 -21.61
C LEU A 440 16.17 -11.80 -21.04
N ASN A 441 17.39 -12.06 -21.53
CA ASN A 441 18.23 -13.14 -21.03
C ASN A 441 18.53 -13.00 -19.52
N ASN A 442 18.67 -14.15 -18.85
CA ASN A 442 18.90 -14.26 -17.41
C ASN A 442 20.28 -14.85 -17.06
N ASP A 443 21.23 -14.83 -18.00
CA ASP A 443 22.64 -15.11 -17.70
C ASP A 443 23.29 -13.91 -16.98
N PRO A 444 24.37 -14.11 -16.19
CA PRO A 444 25.01 -13.05 -15.43
C PRO A 444 25.46 -11.85 -16.25
N VAL A 445 25.90 -12.03 -17.50
CA VAL A 445 26.38 -10.94 -18.37
C VAL A 445 25.22 -10.08 -18.87
N SER A 446 24.11 -10.70 -19.28
CA SER A 446 22.88 -9.98 -19.65
C SER A 446 22.23 -9.27 -18.45
N LEU A 447 22.34 -9.85 -17.25
CA LEU A 447 21.89 -9.22 -16.00
C LEU A 447 22.77 -8.00 -15.64
N GLN A 448 24.10 -8.15 -15.65
CA GLN A 448 25.06 -7.06 -15.45
C GLN A 448 24.81 -5.90 -16.41
N LYS A 449 24.66 -6.19 -17.71
CA LYS A 449 24.38 -5.16 -18.71
C LYS A 449 23.05 -4.45 -18.41
N SER A 450 21.98 -5.18 -18.13
CA SER A 450 20.67 -4.61 -17.79
C SER A 450 20.75 -3.68 -16.57
N ILE A 451 21.49 -4.05 -15.52
CA ILE A 451 21.72 -3.19 -14.35
C ILE A 451 22.49 -1.92 -14.77
N LEU A 452 23.60 -2.04 -15.51
CA LEU A 452 24.41 -0.90 -15.94
C LEU A 452 23.66 0.06 -16.88
N ASP A 453 22.84 -0.47 -17.80
CA ASP A 453 21.97 0.33 -18.67
C ASP A 453 20.95 1.13 -17.83
N HIS A 454 20.41 0.58 -16.73
CA HIS A 454 19.56 1.37 -15.82
C HIS A 454 20.33 2.40 -15.00
N VAL A 455 21.57 2.13 -14.55
CA VAL A 455 22.42 3.13 -13.87
C VAL A 455 22.61 4.36 -14.77
N GLU A 456 23.02 4.15 -16.02
CA GLU A 456 23.36 5.27 -16.92
C GLU A 456 22.11 5.94 -17.53
N TYR A 457 21.07 5.19 -17.90
CA TYR A 457 19.91 5.73 -18.65
C TYR A 457 18.62 5.91 -17.84
N THR A 458 18.43 5.19 -16.71
CA THR A 458 17.20 5.28 -15.90
C THR A 458 17.40 6.11 -14.63
N VAL A 459 18.42 5.79 -13.83
CA VAL A 459 18.82 6.57 -12.64
C VAL A 459 19.63 7.83 -13.04
N ALA A 460 20.01 7.93 -14.32
CA ALA A 460 20.79 9.02 -14.90
C ALA A 460 22.08 9.33 -14.11
N ARG A 461 22.77 8.28 -13.66
CA ARG A 461 24.02 8.38 -12.91
C ARG A 461 25.24 8.24 -13.80
N SER A 462 26.32 8.85 -13.33
CA SER A 462 27.61 8.76 -14.00
C SER A 462 28.24 7.41 -13.72
N ARG A 463 28.72 6.73 -14.76
CA ARG A 463 29.60 5.55 -14.66
C ARG A 463 30.86 5.75 -13.80
N PHE A 464 31.17 6.99 -13.42
CA PHE A 464 32.28 7.34 -12.52
C PHE A 464 31.86 7.55 -11.04
N ASN A 465 30.56 7.63 -10.72
CA ASN A 465 30.06 7.82 -9.34
C ASN A 465 28.57 7.47 -9.21
N PHE A 466 28.28 6.39 -8.48
CA PHE A 466 26.97 6.11 -7.86
C PHE A 466 27.17 5.34 -6.53
N ASP A 467 26.12 5.21 -5.72
CA ASP A 467 26.12 4.50 -4.43
C ASP A 467 25.24 3.24 -4.41
N ASP A 468 25.16 2.56 -3.26
CA ASP A 468 24.43 1.29 -3.12
C ASP A 468 22.90 1.47 -3.25
N PHE A 469 22.34 2.66 -2.94
CA PHE A 469 20.91 2.98 -3.15
C PHE A 469 20.60 3.20 -4.64
N GLU A 470 21.53 3.80 -5.37
CA GLU A 470 21.44 3.99 -6.82
C GLU A 470 21.65 2.67 -7.57
N ALA A 471 22.50 1.78 -7.04
CA ALA A 471 22.60 0.38 -7.47
C ALA A 471 21.29 -0.39 -7.22
N TYR A 472 20.65 -0.21 -6.06
CA TYR A 472 19.33 -0.79 -5.75
C TYR A 472 18.25 -0.37 -6.74
N GLN A 473 18.16 0.91 -7.11
CA GLN A 473 17.18 1.37 -8.09
C GLN A 473 17.42 0.74 -9.48
N ALA A 474 18.68 0.70 -9.93
CA ALA A 474 19.03 0.09 -11.21
C ALA A 474 18.77 -1.43 -11.24
N LEU A 475 19.09 -2.13 -10.15
CA LEU A 475 18.76 -3.54 -9.93
C LEU A 475 17.24 -3.78 -9.94
N SER A 476 16.47 -2.95 -9.24
CA SER A 476 15.02 -3.09 -9.14
C SER A 476 14.33 -2.85 -10.48
N HIS A 477 14.81 -1.90 -11.29
CA HIS A 477 14.35 -1.74 -12.66
C HIS A 477 14.72 -2.94 -13.55
N SER A 478 15.93 -3.50 -13.41
CA SER A 478 16.36 -4.71 -14.12
C SER A 478 15.43 -5.91 -13.85
N VAL A 479 14.99 -6.06 -12.59
CA VAL A 479 14.01 -7.08 -12.19
C VAL A 479 12.60 -6.73 -12.69
N ARG A 480 12.18 -5.46 -12.60
CA ARG A 480 10.86 -5.01 -13.07
C ARG A 480 10.69 -5.24 -14.57
N ASP A 481 11.70 -5.02 -15.39
CA ASP A 481 11.53 -5.18 -16.83
C ASP A 481 11.23 -6.64 -17.22
N ARG A 482 11.79 -7.62 -16.48
CA ARG A 482 11.43 -9.06 -16.55
C ARG A 482 10.04 -9.38 -15.96
N LEU A 483 9.58 -8.60 -14.97
CA LEU A 483 8.19 -8.66 -14.50
C LEU A 483 7.22 -8.12 -15.56
N ILE A 484 7.59 -7.06 -16.28
CA ILE A 484 6.78 -6.41 -17.32
C ILE A 484 6.52 -7.37 -18.49
N GLU A 485 7.53 -8.12 -18.92
CA GLU A 485 7.39 -9.20 -19.91
C GLU A 485 6.32 -10.21 -19.50
N ARG A 486 6.53 -10.92 -18.37
CA ARG A 486 5.56 -11.92 -17.86
C ARG A 486 4.18 -11.34 -17.57
N TRP A 487 4.11 -10.08 -17.13
CA TRP A 487 2.86 -9.36 -16.88
C TRP A 487 2.10 -9.07 -18.18
N HIS A 488 2.77 -8.68 -19.26
CA HIS A 488 2.16 -8.55 -20.59
C HIS A 488 1.66 -9.90 -21.11
N ASP A 489 2.47 -10.96 -21.04
CA ASP A 489 2.06 -12.33 -21.44
C ASP A 489 0.77 -12.74 -20.71
N THR A 490 0.76 -12.58 -19.39
CA THR A 490 -0.36 -12.93 -18.51
C THR A 490 -1.63 -12.15 -18.88
N HIS A 491 -1.51 -10.82 -19.09
CA HIS A 491 -2.66 -9.98 -19.47
C HIS A 491 -3.17 -10.29 -20.88
N GLN A 492 -2.29 -10.57 -21.84
CA GLN A 492 -2.68 -10.97 -23.19
C GLN A 492 -3.32 -12.36 -23.19
N HIS A 493 -2.79 -13.30 -22.40
CA HIS A 493 -3.35 -14.63 -22.22
C HIS A 493 -4.76 -14.55 -21.61
N PHE A 494 -4.94 -13.82 -20.50
CA PHE A 494 -6.25 -13.60 -19.89
C PHE A 494 -7.23 -12.87 -20.82
N LYS A 495 -6.76 -11.96 -21.70
CA LYS A 495 -7.62 -11.31 -22.71
C LYS A 495 -8.00 -12.25 -23.86
N LYS A 496 -7.12 -13.19 -24.23
CA LYS A 496 -7.35 -14.20 -25.30
C LYS A 496 -8.21 -15.38 -24.84
N LYS A 497 -8.10 -15.76 -23.56
CA LYS A 497 -8.87 -16.85 -22.94
C LYS A 497 -10.22 -16.43 -22.37
N ASP A 498 -10.32 -15.17 -21.95
CA ASP A 498 -11.50 -14.58 -21.31
C ASP A 498 -12.13 -15.45 -20.17
N PRO A 499 -11.32 -15.87 -19.17
CA PRO A 499 -11.83 -16.61 -18.01
C PRO A 499 -12.57 -15.68 -17.04
N LYS A 500 -13.40 -16.25 -16.17
CA LYS A 500 -13.96 -15.53 -15.02
C LYS A 500 -12.84 -14.95 -14.15
N ARG A 501 -12.87 -13.65 -13.87
CA ARG A 501 -11.79 -12.95 -13.15
C ARG A 501 -12.21 -12.55 -11.74
N LEU A 502 -11.28 -12.75 -10.80
CA LEU A 502 -11.40 -12.22 -9.44
C LEU A 502 -10.87 -10.79 -9.38
N TYR A 503 -11.67 -9.89 -8.82
CA TYR A 503 -11.25 -8.56 -8.40
C TYR A 503 -11.29 -8.48 -6.87
N PHE A 504 -10.11 -8.37 -6.28
CA PHE A 504 -9.91 -8.38 -4.84
C PHE A 504 -9.83 -6.94 -4.32
N LEU A 505 -10.87 -6.48 -3.63
CA LEU A 505 -10.99 -5.10 -3.16
C LEU A 505 -10.55 -5.00 -1.69
N SER A 506 -9.49 -4.25 -1.42
CA SER A 506 -9.05 -3.95 -0.05
C SER A 506 -8.47 -2.54 0.02
N LEU A 507 -8.70 -1.82 1.13
CA LEU A 507 -8.03 -0.53 1.34
C LEU A 507 -6.54 -0.69 1.65
N GLU A 508 -6.09 -1.82 2.21
CA GLU A 508 -4.71 -1.97 2.67
C GLU A 508 -4.03 -3.27 2.19
N PHE A 509 -2.77 -3.14 1.75
CA PHE A 509 -1.86 -4.19 1.28
C PHE A 509 -0.48 -4.00 1.89
N LEU A 510 -0.05 -4.86 2.82
CA LEU A 510 1.23 -4.71 3.52
C LEU A 510 2.31 -5.50 2.76
N MET A 511 2.72 -4.99 1.60
CA MET A 511 3.59 -5.71 0.66
C MET A 511 4.97 -6.02 1.26
N GLY A 512 5.57 -5.05 1.97
CA GLY A 512 6.97 -5.07 2.39
C GLY A 512 7.91 -4.73 1.23
N ARG A 513 9.20 -5.07 1.37
CA ARG A 513 10.19 -5.04 0.28
C ARG A 513 9.83 -6.03 -0.83
N SER A 514 10.02 -5.65 -2.09
CA SER A 514 9.60 -6.42 -3.28
C SER A 514 10.76 -7.14 -3.98
N LEU A 515 12.01 -6.69 -3.83
CA LEU A 515 13.17 -7.22 -4.58
C LEU A 515 13.36 -8.72 -4.38
N SER A 516 13.61 -9.15 -3.14
CA SER A 516 13.91 -10.55 -2.81
C SER A 516 12.76 -11.50 -3.13
N ASN A 517 11.51 -11.06 -2.95
CA ASN A 517 10.30 -11.82 -3.29
C ASN A 517 10.14 -11.95 -4.81
N SER A 518 10.53 -10.92 -5.58
CA SER A 518 10.42 -10.93 -7.04
C SER A 518 11.44 -11.86 -7.67
N VAL A 519 12.73 -11.76 -7.30
CA VAL A 519 13.77 -12.64 -7.87
C VAL A 519 13.60 -14.11 -7.47
N ILE A 520 13.05 -14.40 -6.28
CA ILE A 520 12.69 -15.77 -5.87
C ILE A 520 11.49 -16.30 -6.66
N ASN A 521 10.37 -15.56 -6.75
CA ASN A 521 9.20 -16.03 -7.50
C ASN A 521 9.49 -16.17 -9.00
N LEU A 522 10.33 -15.29 -9.57
CA LEU A 522 10.79 -15.38 -10.96
C LEU A 522 11.73 -16.58 -11.23
N GLY A 523 12.36 -17.15 -10.20
CA GLY A 523 13.36 -18.23 -10.34
C GLY A 523 14.74 -17.77 -10.80
N ILE A 524 15.13 -16.52 -10.48
CA ILE A 524 16.35 -15.86 -10.98
C ILE A 524 17.23 -15.23 -9.89
N ARG A 525 17.02 -15.58 -8.60
CA ARG A 525 17.80 -15.01 -7.48
C ARG A 525 19.30 -15.21 -7.68
N ASP A 526 19.74 -16.45 -7.88
CA ASP A 526 21.15 -16.80 -7.74
C ASP A 526 21.98 -16.27 -8.93
N GLN A 527 21.35 -16.12 -10.10
CA GLN A 527 21.91 -15.44 -11.26
C GLN A 527 22.11 -13.94 -11.00
N TYR A 528 21.20 -13.28 -10.26
CA TYR A 528 21.40 -11.89 -9.80
C TYR A 528 22.48 -11.77 -8.72
N VAL A 529 22.59 -12.74 -7.80
CA VAL A 529 23.66 -12.77 -6.78
C VAL A 529 25.02 -12.91 -7.44
N ASP A 530 25.17 -13.85 -8.38
CA ASP A 530 26.39 -14.02 -9.17
C ASP A 530 26.73 -12.74 -9.96
N ALA A 531 25.76 -12.21 -10.72
CA ALA A 531 25.90 -10.97 -11.49
C ALA A 531 26.39 -9.79 -10.65
N LEU A 532 25.83 -9.58 -9.46
CA LEU A 532 26.22 -8.50 -8.53
C LEU A 532 27.58 -8.76 -7.88
N SER A 533 27.89 -10.00 -7.51
CA SER A 533 29.17 -10.35 -6.88
C SER A 533 30.36 -10.03 -7.80
N GLN A 534 30.23 -10.31 -9.09
CA GLN A 534 31.21 -9.97 -10.13
C GLN A 534 31.36 -8.45 -10.34
N LEU A 535 30.28 -7.68 -10.14
CA LEU A 535 30.31 -6.21 -10.11
C LEU A 535 30.88 -5.63 -8.80
N GLY A 536 31.13 -6.46 -7.78
CA GLY A 536 31.61 -6.04 -6.47
C GLY A 536 30.50 -5.50 -5.55
N PHE A 537 29.26 -5.97 -5.72
CA PHE A 537 28.15 -5.70 -4.82
C PHE A 537 27.66 -6.99 -4.14
N ASP A 538 27.12 -6.83 -2.94
CA ASP A 538 26.47 -7.88 -2.17
C ASP A 538 24.95 -7.71 -2.34
N PHE A 539 24.22 -8.79 -2.66
CA PHE A 539 22.79 -8.71 -2.97
C PHE A 539 21.98 -8.31 -1.73
N GLU A 540 22.30 -8.89 -0.58
CA GLU A 540 21.63 -8.62 0.69
C GLU A 540 21.84 -7.15 1.13
N VAL A 541 23.05 -6.59 1.01
CA VAL A 541 23.34 -5.18 1.31
C VAL A 541 22.58 -4.21 0.38
N VAL A 542 22.44 -4.57 -0.90
CA VAL A 542 21.65 -3.76 -1.87
C VAL A 542 20.14 -3.93 -1.62
N ALA A 543 19.67 -5.10 -1.20
CA ALA A 543 18.28 -5.35 -0.84
C ALA A 543 17.85 -4.71 0.49
N GLU A 544 18.79 -4.28 1.34
CA GLU A 544 18.51 -3.47 2.53
C GLU A 544 18.37 -1.97 2.24
N GLN A 545 18.63 -1.52 1.00
CA GLN A 545 18.33 -0.14 0.56
C GLN A 545 16.84 0.05 0.17
N GLU A 546 16.07 -1.03 0.06
CA GLU A 546 14.63 -0.97 -0.27
C GLU A 546 13.79 -0.64 0.98
N GLY A 547 12.96 0.40 0.90
CA GLY A 547 11.95 0.70 1.93
C GLY A 547 10.68 -0.15 1.78
N ASP A 548 10.06 -0.55 2.89
CA ASP A 548 8.73 -1.19 2.89
C ASP A 548 7.70 -0.29 2.18
N ALA A 549 6.96 -0.84 1.22
CA ALA A 549 5.86 -0.11 0.61
C ALA A 549 4.74 0.16 1.63
N ALA A 550 4.54 1.42 2.01
CA ALA A 550 3.66 1.85 3.10
C ALA A 550 2.16 1.84 2.73
N LEU A 551 1.72 0.78 2.06
CA LEU A 551 0.37 0.59 1.49
C LEU A 551 -0.60 -0.12 2.46
N GLY A 552 -0.19 -0.36 3.71
CA GLY A 552 -1.01 -1.04 4.70
C GLY A 552 -0.41 -1.05 6.12
N ASN A 553 -1.19 -1.52 7.09
CA ASN A 553 -0.80 -1.56 8.51
C ASN A 553 -1.18 -2.88 9.20
N GLY A 554 -2.38 -3.39 8.93
CA GLY A 554 -2.95 -4.50 9.70
C GLY A 554 -2.44 -5.90 9.34
N GLY A 555 -2.77 -6.88 10.19
CA GLY A 555 -2.80 -8.28 9.79
C GLY A 555 -3.77 -8.54 8.63
N LEU A 556 -4.79 -7.68 8.49
CA LEU A 556 -5.67 -7.58 7.32
C LEU A 556 -4.88 -7.27 6.05
N ALA A 557 -4.10 -6.19 6.05
CA ALA A 557 -3.26 -5.80 4.93
C ALA A 557 -2.23 -6.85 4.53
N ARG A 558 -1.65 -7.55 5.52
CA ARG A 558 -0.71 -8.64 5.24
C ARG A 558 -1.41 -9.90 4.72
N LEU A 559 -2.67 -10.15 5.09
CA LEU A 559 -3.50 -11.18 4.47
C LEU A 559 -3.74 -10.84 2.99
N SER A 560 -4.15 -9.61 2.65
CA SER A 560 -4.30 -9.15 1.25
C SER A 560 -3.04 -9.47 0.42
N ALA A 561 -1.87 -9.13 0.95
CA ALA A 561 -0.59 -9.33 0.27
C ALA A 561 -0.16 -10.82 0.19
N CYS A 562 -0.50 -11.66 1.17
CA CYS A 562 -0.28 -13.12 1.07
C CYS A 562 -1.23 -13.78 0.06
N GLN A 563 -2.48 -13.31 0.00
CA GLN A 563 -3.50 -13.79 -0.94
C GLN A 563 -3.14 -13.45 -2.39
N MET A 564 -2.62 -12.25 -2.66
CA MET A 564 -2.12 -11.87 -4.00
C MET A 564 -0.96 -12.76 -4.48
N ASP A 565 0.04 -13.03 -3.63
CA ASP A 565 1.16 -13.92 -3.94
C ASP A 565 0.71 -15.38 -4.18
N SER A 566 -0.34 -15.83 -3.49
CA SER A 566 -0.93 -17.16 -3.68
C SER A 566 -1.79 -17.26 -4.94
N LEU A 567 -2.60 -16.23 -5.24
CA LEU A 567 -3.38 -16.14 -6.48
C LEU A 567 -2.48 -16.16 -7.72
N ALA A 568 -1.33 -15.49 -7.66
CA ALA A 568 -0.33 -15.52 -8.72
C ALA A 568 0.32 -16.91 -8.88
N THR A 569 0.74 -17.51 -7.76
CA THR A 569 1.42 -18.82 -7.71
C THR A 569 0.52 -19.98 -8.18
N LEU A 570 -0.77 -19.92 -7.85
CA LEU A 570 -1.78 -20.92 -8.25
C LEU A 570 -2.42 -20.62 -9.62
N ASP A 571 -1.78 -19.79 -10.44
CA ASP A 571 -2.19 -19.42 -11.81
C ASP A 571 -3.61 -18.80 -11.93
N TYR A 572 -4.23 -18.31 -10.86
CA TYR A 572 -5.61 -17.80 -10.90
C TYR A 572 -5.71 -16.44 -11.63
N PRO A 573 -6.74 -16.23 -12.47
CA PRO A 573 -7.00 -14.96 -13.16
C PRO A 573 -7.56 -13.90 -12.20
N ALA A 574 -6.67 -13.28 -11.43
CA ALA A 574 -7.02 -12.34 -10.38
C ALA A 574 -6.34 -10.97 -10.54
N MET A 575 -6.92 -9.95 -9.92
CA MET A 575 -6.34 -8.61 -9.83
C MET A 575 -6.76 -7.92 -8.52
N GLY A 576 -5.78 -7.38 -7.81
CA GLY A 576 -6.01 -6.57 -6.62
C GLY A 576 -6.23 -5.10 -6.98
N TYR A 577 -7.12 -4.43 -6.25
CA TYR A 577 -7.26 -2.98 -6.27
C TYR A 577 -7.08 -2.42 -4.85
N GLY A 578 -6.34 -1.31 -4.73
CA GLY A 578 -6.18 -0.53 -3.49
C GLY A 578 -5.94 0.97 -3.72
N LEU A 579 -5.48 1.70 -2.70
CA LEU A 579 -5.06 3.11 -2.79
C LEU A 579 -3.53 3.26 -2.74
N ARG A 580 -2.99 4.23 -3.50
CA ARG A 580 -1.57 4.56 -3.50
C ARG A 580 -1.26 5.61 -2.43
N TYR A 581 -1.15 5.17 -1.17
CA TYR A 581 -0.89 6.07 -0.04
C TYR A 581 0.49 6.74 -0.11
N GLN A 582 0.50 8.08 -0.16
CA GLN A 582 1.74 8.87 -0.26
C GLN A 582 2.61 8.79 1.00
N PHE A 583 1.99 8.65 2.19
CA PHE A 583 2.66 8.68 3.49
C PHE A 583 2.31 7.50 4.43
N GLY A 584 1.61 6.49 3.90
CA GLY A 584 1.14 5.33 4.67
C GLY A 584 0.27 5.71 5.88
N LEU A 585 0.39 4.95 6.96
CA LEU A 585 -0.24 5.28 8.25
C LEU A 585 0.62 6.29 9.02
N PHE A 586 1.82 5.86 9.42
CA PHE A 586 2.94 6.69 9.89
C PHE A 586 4.18 5.81 10.09
N ARG A 587 5.35 6.43 9.99
CA ARG A 587 6.62 5.95 10.53
C ARG A 587 6.65 6.18 12.04
N GLN A 588 6.95 5.15 12.83
CA GLN A 588 7.01 5.24 14.28
C GLN A 588 8.43 5.65 14.71
N ILE A 589 8.56 6.73 15.48
CA ILE A 589 9.81 7.08 16.15
C ILE A 589 9.57 7.05 17.66
N ILE A 590 10.58 6.61 18.41
CA ILE A 590 10.58 6.70 19.87
C ILE A 590 11.50 7.84 20.29
N LEU A 591 10.99 8.78 21.07
CA LEU A 591 11.76 9.84 21.73
C LEU A 591 11.46 9.74 23.23
N ASP A 592 12.49 9.67 24.07
CA ASP A 592 12.37 9.52 25.54
C ASP A 592 11.42 8.39 25.99
N GLY A 593 11.30 7.32 25.19
CA GLY A 593 10.39 6.20 25.40
C GLY A 593 8.92 6.44 24.99
N PHE A 594 8.57 7.59 24.44
CA PHE A 594 7.23 7.91 23.92
C PHE A 594 7.14 7.66 22.41
N GLN A 595 5.97 7.21 21.93
CA GLN A 595 5.68 7.11 20.50
C GLN A 595 5.37 8.49 19.90
N HIS A 596 6.14 8.85 18.88
CA HIS A 596 5.87 9.95 17.97
C HIS A 596 5.60 9.41 16.56
N GLU A 597 4.61 10.00 15.90
CA GLU A 597 4.25 9.71 14.51
C GLU A 597 4.96 10.67 13.54
N GLN A 598 5.53 10.13 12.46
CA GLN A 598 5.99 10.91 11.30
C GLN A 598 5.39 10.37 10.00
N PRO A 599 5.26 11.18 8.93
CA PRO A 599 4.87 10.67 7.61
C PRO A 599 5.88 9.62 7.11
N ASP A 600 5.40 8.56 6.45
CA ASP A 600 6.27 7.55 5.86
C ASP A 600 6.70 7.94 4.44
N TYR A 601 7.93 8.43 4.29
CA TYR A 601 8.43 9.03 3.05
C TYR A 601 8.88 8.01 1.98
N TRP A 602 8.30 6.80 1.96
CA TRP A 602 8.69 5.70 1.06
C TRP A 602 8.70 6.06 -0.44
N LEU A 603 7.89 7.03 -0.87
CA LEU A 603 7.80 7.51 -2.26
C LEU A 603 8.65 8.75 -2.57
N ASN A 604 9.48 9.24 -1.65
CA ASN A 604 10.23 10.49 -1.83
C ASN A 604 11.27 10.43 -2.96
N PHE A 605 11.69 9.24 -3.36
CA PHE A 605 12.58 8.99 -4.50
C PHE A 605 11.88 8.19 -5.62
N GLY A 606 10.55 8.21 -5.64
CA GLY A 606 9.73 7.30 -6.45
C GLY A 606 9.67 5.90 -5.86
N ASN A 607 9.14 4.96 -6.65
CA ASN A 607 9.11 3.52 -6.35
C ASN A 607 9.49 2.80 -7.66
N PRO A 608 10.56 1.97 -7.68
CA PRO A 608 11.02 1.37 -8.93
C PRO A 608 10.08 0.29 -9.48
N TRP A 609 9.16 -0.24 -8.66
CA TRP A 609 8.25 -1.35 -8.99
C TRP A 609 6.92 -0.94 -9.62
N GLU A 610 6.48 0.31 -9.40
CA GLU A 610 5.20 0.77 -9.95
C GLU A 610 5.32 1.26 -11.40
N ILE A 611 4.22 1.14 -12.13
CA ILE A 611 4.09 1.59 -13.52
C ILE A 611 2.89 2.53 -13.60
N GLU A 612 3.16 3.84 -13.73
CA GLU A 612 2.12 4.85 -13.87
C GLU A 612 1.35 4.67 -15.19
N ARG A 613 0.02 4.67 -15.12
CA ARG A 613 -0.88 4.51 -16.27
C ARG A 613 -1.74 5.76 -16.43
N VAL A 614 -1.13 6.89 -16.80
CA VAL A 614 -1.81 8.18 -17.00
C VAL A 614 -3.02 8.08 -17.95
N HIS A 615 -2.96 7.19 -18.95
CA HIS A 615 -4.06 6.91 -19.89
C HIS A 615 -5.22 6.08 -19.31
N VAL A 616 -5.06 5.55 -18.08
CA VAL A 616 -6.10 4.92 -17.27
C VAL A 616 -6.41 5.87 -16.10
N SER A 617 -7.23 6.87 -16.41
CA SER A 617 -7.76 7.84 -15.45
C SER A 617 -9.28 7.78 -15.45
N TYR A 618 -9.90 7.86 -14.28
CA TYR A 618 -11.36 7.87 -14.12
C TYR A 618 -11.83 9.03 -13.24
N PRO A 619 -12.85 9.79 -13.66
CA PRO A 619 -13.44 10.82 -12.81
C PRO A 619 -14.26 10.18 -11.69
N VAL A 620 -14.01 10.60 -10.46
CA VAL A 620 -14.81 10.28 -9.29
C VAL A 620 -15.56 11.53 -8.82
N LYS A 621 -16.88 11.37 -8.66
CA LYS A 621 -17.82 12.41 -8.25
C LYS A 621 -17.98 12.48 -6.73
N PHE A 622 -18.22 13.68 -6.20
CA PHE A 622 -18.64 13.91 -4.81
C PHE A 622 -19.69 15.03 -4.73
N TYR A 623 -20.51 14.98 -3.68
CA TYR A 623 -21.62 15.92 -3.38
C TYR A 623 -22.58 16.12 -4.57
N GLY A 624 -23.30 17.24 -4.58
CA GLY A 624 -24.21 17.63 -5.67
C GLY A 624 -25.63 17.12 -5.49
N THR A 625 -26.34 16.91 -6.60
CA THR A 625 -27.79 16.68 -6.65
C THR A 625 -28.17 15.51 -7.55
N VAL A 626 -29.28 14.85 -7.24
CA VAL A 626 -29.90 13.87 -8.14
C VAL A 626 -31.09 14.53 -8.80
N GLU A 627 -31.04 14.61 -10.13
CA GLU A 627 -32.07 15.20 -10.98
C GLU A 627 -32.80 14.10 -11.75
N GLU A 628 -34.04 14.38 -12.17
CA GLU A 628 -34.84 13.44 -12.96
C GLU A 628 -34.93 13.92 -14.41
N GLU A 629 -34.27 13.20 -15.31
CA GLU A 629 -34.26 13.45 -16.76
C GLU A 629 -35.32 12.56 -17.43
N PHE A 630 -36.16 13.15 -18.30
CA PHE A 630 -37.14 12.39 -19.07
C PHE A 630 -36.63 12.14 -20.49
N VAL A 631 -36.23 10.90 -20.78
CA VAL A 631 -35.57 10.52 -22.04
C VAL A 631 -36.31 9.34 -22.67
N ASN A 632 -36.69 9.47 -23.94
CA ASN A 632 -37.37 8.43 -24.73
C ASN A 632 -38.65 7.82 -24.11
N GLY A 633 -39.30 8.53 -23.18
CA GLY A 633 -40.50 8.06 -22.47
C GLY A 633 -40.25 7.53 -21.06
N GLU A 634 -38.99 7.46 -20.62
CA GLU A 634 -38.58 6.94 -19.31
C GLU A 634 -38.06 8.07 -18.41
N THR A 635 -38.45 8.06 -17.14
CA THR A 635 -37.81 8.90 -16.10
C THR A 635 -36.51 8.23 -15.64
N ARG A 636 -35.40 8.96 -15.75
CA ARG A 636 -34.04 8.50 -15.43
C ARG A 636 -33.46 9.39 -14.34
N LYS A 637 -32.58 8.83 -13.51
CA LYS A 637 -31.93 9.59 -12.42
C LYS A 637 -30.50 9.94 -12.79
N ALA A 638 -30.23 11.24 -12.94
CA ALA A 638 -28.91 11.77 -13.26
C ALA A 638 -28.27 12.34 -11.99
N TRP A 639 -27.04 11.91 -11.66
CA TRP A 639 -26.26 12.51 -10.57
C TRP A 639 -25.34 13.60 -11.10
N VAL A 640 -25.71 14.85 -10.82
CA VAL A 640 -24.92 16.06 -11.07
C VAL A 640 -23.95 16.26 -9.89
N PRO A 641 -22.63 16.18 -10.08
CA PRO A 641 -21.66 16.27 -8.99
C PRO A 641 -21.40 17.72 -8.53
N GLY A 642 -21.09 17.90 -7.25
CA GLY A 642 -20.61 19.16 -6.70
C GLY A 642 -19.07 19.30 -6.70
N GLU A 643 -18.35 18.18 -6.76
CA GLU A 643 -16.89 18.11 -6.84
C GLU A 643 -16.48 16.90 -7.72
N MET A 644 -15.37 17.02 -8.46
CA MET A 644 -14.81 15.92 -9.24
C MET A 644 -13.28 15.82 -9.08
N VAL A 645 -12.81 14.60 -8.84
CA VAL A 645 -11.40 14.23 -8.63
C VAL A 645 -11.02 13.14 -9.65
N GLU A 646 -9.81 13.19 -10.20
CA GLU A 646 -9.34 12.15 -11.14
C GLU A 646 -8.57 11.05 -10.42
N ALA A 647 -8.90 9.80 -10.74
CA ALA A 647 -8.24 8.61 -10.21
C ALA A 647 -7.27 8.01 -11.23
N VAL A 648 -5.97 8.23 -11.01
CA VAL A 648 -4.90 7.72 -11.89
C VAL A 648 -4.40 6.37 -11.38
N ALA A 649 -4.31 5.39 -12.27
CA ALA A 649 -3.83 4.04 -11.96
C ALA A 649 -2.29 3.95 -11.90
N TYR A 650 -1.78 3.22 -10.92
CA TYR A 650 -0.40 2.74 -10.83
C TYR A 650 -0.42 1.21 -10.71
N ASP A 651 0.16 0.51 -11.67
CA ASP A 651 0.23 -0.96 -11.71
C ASP A 651 1.48 -1.46 -10.99
N ASN A 652 1.32 -2.46 -10.11
CA ASN A 652 2.40 -3.15 -9.41
C ASN A 652 2.30 -4.66 -9.78
N PRO A 653 3.20 -5.18 -10.63
CA PRO A 653 3.21 -6.58 -11.03
C PRO A 653 3.47 -7.53 -9.84
N ILE A 654 2.68 -8.60 -9.71
CA ILE A 654 2.80 -9.62 -8.66
C ILE A 654 3.16 -10.97 -9.29
N PRO A 655 4.44 -11.41 -9.25
CA PRO A 655 4.87 -12.68 -9.83
C PRO A 655 4.42 -13.88 -8.99
N GLY A 656 3.92 -14.93 -9.63
CA GLY A 656 3.72 -16.23 -9.00
C GLY A 656 5.03 -17.04 -8.92
N TYR A 657 5.21 -17.82 -7.85
CA TYR A 657 6.36 -18.71 -7.73
C TYR A 657 6.24 -19.91 -8.68
N GLY A 658 7.31 -20.26 -9.41
CA GLY A 658 7.33 -21.43 -10.29
C GLY A 658 6.40 -21.34 -11.52
N THR A 659 5.99 -20.13 -11.92
CA THR A 659 5.10 -19.92 -13.07
C THR A 659 5.46 -18.68 -13.89
N ARG A 660 4.92 -18.59 -15.13
CA ARG A 660 4.94 -17.36 -15.93
C ARG A 660 3.83 -16.38 -15.54
N ASN A 661 2.82 -16.81 -14.77
CA ASN A 661 1.73 -15.92 -14.35
C ASN A 661 2.24 -14.80 -13.42
N THR A 662 2.14 -13.56 -13.90
CA THR A 662 2.40 -12.34 -13.14
C THR A 662 1.12 -11.50 -13.17
N ILE A 663 0.37 -11.53 -12.07
CA ILE A 663 -0.89 -10.80 -11.93
C ILE A 663 -0.62 -9.34 -11.52
N ASN A 664 -1.65 -8.57 -11.17
CA ASN A 664 -1.54 -7.13 -10.94
C ASN A 664 -2.17 -6.68 -9.62
N LEU A 665 -1.48 -5.77 -8.92
CA LEU A 665 -2.08 -4.91 -7.90
C LEU A 665 -2.13 -3.47 -8.46
N ARG A 666 -3.34 -2.95 -8.71
CA ARG A 666 -3.54 -1.56 -9.15
C ARG A 666 -3.89 -0.68 -7.98
N LEU A 667 -3.18 0.45 -7.88
CA LEU A 667 -3.34 1.42 -6.83
C LEU A 667 -3.81 2.74 -7.44
N TRP A 668 -4.84 3.35 -6.85
CA TRP A 668 -5.33 4.65 -7.29
C TRP A 668 -4.68 5.78 -6.51
N ALA A 669 -4.15 6.78 -7.21
CA ALA A 669 -3.78 8.06 -6.63
C ALA A 669 -4.77 9.15 -7.07
N ALA A 670 -5.19 9.98 -6.13
CA ALA A 670 -6.06 11.10 -6.38
C ALA A 670 -5.26 12.27 -6.95
N LYS A 671 -5.74 12.82 -8.06
CA LYS A 671 -5.22 14.03 -8.70
C LYS A 671 -6.36 15.04 -8.82
N PRO A 672 -6.08 16.36 -8.82
CA PRO A 672 -7.08 17.33 -9.25
C PRO A 672 -7.61 16.97 -10.65
N SER A 673 -8.90 17.20 -10.87
CA SER A 673 -9.45 17.19 -12.22
C SER A 673 -8.82 18.31 -13.06
N GLY A 674 -8.88 18.19 -14.40
CA GLY A 674 -8.15 19.08 -15.32
C GLY A 674 -8.53 20.57 -15.29
N GLN A 675 -9.41 20.98 -14.38
CA GLN A 675 -9.78 22.35 -14.08
C GLN A 675 -8.70 22.98 -13.17
N TYR A 676 -7.52 23.28 -13.73
CA TYR A 676 -6.56 24.15 -13.04
C TYR A 676 -7.13 25.57 -13.02
N ASP A 677 -7.27 26.15 -11.83
CA ASP A 677 -7.89 27.46 -11.65
C ASP A 677 -6.95 28.60 -12.06
N MET A 678 -6.89 28.82 -13.37
CA MET A 678 -6.16 29.94 -13.98
C MET A 678 -6.81 31.29 -13.63
N GLU A 679 -8.06 31.34 -13.18
CA GLU A 679 -8.73 32.61 -12.83
C GLU A 679 -8.28 33.08 -11.45
N SER A 680 -8.33 32.23 -10.43
CA SER A 680 -7.67 32.46 -9.13
C SER A 680 -6.17 32.73 -9.31
N TYR A 681 -5.47 31.95 -10.15
CA TYR A 681 -4.04 32.18 -10.36
C TYR A 681 -3.73 33.54 -11.00
N ASN A 682 -4.47 33.95 -12.04
CA ASN A 682 -4.26 35.23 -12.73
C ASN A 682 -4.73 36.44 -11.91
N THR A 683 -5.67 36.26 -10.98
CA THR A 683 -6.12 37.31 -10.04
C THR A 683 -5.23 37.45 -8.80
N GLY A 684 -4.24 36.56 -8.63
CA GLY A 684 -3.29 36.57 -7.51
C GLY A 684 -3.74 35.77 -6.29
N ASP A 685 -4.88 35.07 -6.37
CA ASP A 685 -5.35 34.11 -5.36
C ASP A 685 -4.66 32.75 -5.54
N TYR A 686 -3.34 32.76 -5.35
CA TYR A 686 -2.52 31.55 -5.42
C TYR A 686 -2.88 30.52 -4.33
N ILE A 687 -3.54 30.96 -3.25
CA ILE A 687 -3.94 30.11 -2.14
C ILE A 687 -5.08 29.18 -2.58
N ASN A 688 -6.18 29.71 -3.12
CA ASN A 688 -7.30 28.87 -3.56
C ASN A 688 -6.93 27.98 -4.76
N ALA A 689 -6.11 28.49 -5.69
CA ALA A 689 -5.58 27.70 -6.81
C ALA A 689 -4.79 26.46 -6.36
N VAL A 690 -3.98 26.58 -5.29
CA VAL A 690 -3.25 25.44 -4.70
C VAL A 690 -4.15 24.58 -3.80
N PHE A 691 -5.08 25.19 -3.06
CA PHE A 691 -5.96 24.49 -2.13
C PHE A 691 -6.84 23.44 -2.81
N ASN A 692 -7.42 23.76 -3.97
CA ASN A 692 -8.24 22.81 -4.74
C ASN A 692 -7.44 21.55 -5.16
N ARG A 693 -6.18 21.72 -5.55
CA ARG A 693 -5.25 20.61 -5.81
C ARG A 693 -4.97 19.80 -4.53
N GLN A 694 -4.62 20.48 -3.44
CA GLN A 694 -4.28 19.81 -2.17
C GLN A 694 -5.46 19.01 -1.60
N LYS A 695 -6.69 19.52 -1.74
CA LYS A 695 -7.94 18.85 -1.34
C LYS A 695 -8.12 17.50 -2.07
N ALA A 696 -7.83 17.45 -3.36
CA ALA A 696 -7.87 16.22 -4.15
C ALA A 696 -6.75 15.24 -3.72
N GLU A 697 -5.49 15.68 -3.72
CA GLU A 697 -4.35 14.81 -3.41
C GLU A 697 -4.41 14.21 -1.98
N THR A 698 -5.03 14.94 -1.04
CA THR A 698 -5.25 14.50 0.36
C THR A 698 -6.01 13.17 0.46
N ILE A 699 -6.88 12.83 -0.50
CA ILE A 699 -7.61 11.55 -0.50
C ILE A 699 -6.63 10.38 -0.53
N SER A 700 -5.54 10.45 -1.29
CA SER A 700 -4.50 9.40 -1.33
C SER A 700 -3.27 9.70 -0.44
N SER A 701 -3.35 10.63 0.52
CA SER A 701 -2.19 10.96 1.36
C SER A 701 -1.89 9.92 2.45
N VAL A 702 -2.87 9.62 3.31
CA VAL A 702 -2.66 8.78 4.52
C VAL A 702 -3.70 7.67 4.67
N LEU A 703 -3.28 6.53 5.19
CA LEU A 703 -4.13 5.38 5.53
C LEU A 703 -4.80 5.62 6.89
N TYR A 704 -6.12 5.42 6.97
CA TYR A 704 -6.94 5.60 8.17
C TYR A 704 -6.73 6.98 8.86
N PRO A 705 -7.14 8.09 8.21
CA PRO A 705 -7.14 9.41 8.84
C PRO A 705 -8.01 9.45 10.11
N ASP A 706 -7.65 10.33 11.05
CA ASP A 706 -8.32 10.47 12.36
C ASP A 706 -9.79 10.91 12.21
N ASP A 707 -10.70 9.96 12.39
CA ASP A 707 -12.14 10.11 12.18
C ASP A 707 -12.92 10.51 13.46
N ARG A 708 -12.22 11.07 14.47
CA ARG A 708 -12.88 11.72 15.61
C ARG A 708 -13.63 12.99 15.23
N SER A 709 -13.17 13.72 14.20
CA SER A 709 -13.81 14.93 13.66
C SER A 709 -14.80 14.60 12.53
N TYR A 710 -15.68 15.55 12.18
CA TYR A 710 -16.55 15.40 11.00
C TYR A 710 -15.72 15.28 9.71
N GLN A 711 -14.72 16.16 9.56
CA GLN A 711 -13.84 16.22 8.40
C GLN A 711 -13.02 14.92 8.24
N GLY A 712 -12.65 14.26 9.33
CA GLY A 712 -11.99 12.96 9.31
C GLY A 712 -12.89 11.84 8.81
N LYS A 713 -14.15 11.80 9.26
CA LYS A 713 -15.17 10.86 8.76
C LYS A 713 -15.48 11.08 7.29
N GLU A 714 -15.60 12.35 6.90
CA GLU A 714 -15.79 12.76 5.51
C GLU A 714 -14.62 12.32 4.62
N LEU A 715 -13.37 12.56 5.04
CA LEU A 715 -12.18 12.11 4.31
C LEU A 715 -12.10 10.57 4.23
N ARG A 716 -12.39 9.86 5.32
CA ARG A 716 -12.46 8.38 5.34
C ARG A 716 -13.51 7.84 4.38
N LEU A 717 -14.69 8.47 4.30
CA LEU A 717 -15.74 8.10 3.36
C LEU A 717 -15.36 8.45 1.91
N LYS A 718 -14.72 9.60 1.67
CA LYS A 718 -14.14 9.95 0.36
C LYS A 718 -13.11 8.93 -0.08
N GLN A 719 -12.23 8.46 0.80
CA GLN A 719 -11.25 7.41 0.50
C GLN A 719 -11.92 6.11 0.04
N GLN A 720 -12.91 5.63 0.79
CA GLN A 720 -13.67 4.42 0.44
C GLN A 720 -14.36 4.56 -0.93
N TYR A 721 -15.05 5.67 -1.18
CA TYR A 721 -15.77 5.85 -2.44
C TYR A 721 -14.86 6.14 -3.64
N PHE A 722 -13.80 6.93 -3.47
CA PHE A 722 -12.78 7.18 -4.49
C PHE A 722 -12.13 5.87 -4.96
N PHE A 723 -11.71 5.05 -4.00
CA PHE A 723 -11.20 3.71 -4.24
C PHE A 723 -12.20 2.84 -5.03
N VAL A 724 -13.45 2.82 -4.56
CA VAL A 724 -14.53 2.00 -5.14
C VAL A 724 -14.87 2.40 -6.57
N SER A 725 -15.18 3.68 -6.84
CA SER A 725 -15.69 4.09 -8.15
C SER A 725 -14.64 3.92 -9.24
N ALA A 726 -13.38 4.30 -8.98
CA ALA A 726 -12.30 4.08 -9.94
C ALA A 726 -12.08 2.58 -10.26
N SER A 727 -12.15 1.72 -9.24
CA SER A 727 -12.01 0.26 -9.41
C SER A 727 -13.17 -0.33 -10.22
N ILE A 728 -14.41 0.03 -9.91
CA ILE A 728 -15.60 -0.50 -10.61
C ILE A 728 -15.69 0.04 -12.05
N GLN A 729 -15.35 1.30 -12.30
CA GLN A 729 -15.26 1.85 -13.66
C GLN A 729 -14.22 1.08 -14.51
N ASP A 730 -13.04 0.74 -13.97
CA ASP A 730 -12.04 -0.06 -14.71
C ASP A 730 -12.47 -1.51 -14.93
N ILE A 731 -13.21 -2.11 -14.00
CA ILE A 731 -13.75 -3.47 -14.15
C ILE A 731 -14.83 -3.51 -15.25
N ILE A 732 -15.79 -2.57 -15.22
CA ILE A 732 -16.85 -2.49 -16.22
C ILE A 732 -16.27 -2.15 -17.60
N ARG A 733 -15.27 -1.26 -17.68
CA ARG A 733 -14.55 -1.01 -18.95
C ARG A 733 -13.84 -2.27 -19.47
N ARG A 734 -13.17 -3.06 -18.61
CA ARG A 734 -12.51 -4.32 -19.03
C ARG A 734 -13.50 -5.37 -19.53
N PHE A 735 -14.70 -5.41 -18.98
CA PHE A 735 -15.78 -6.25 -19.49
C PHE A 735 -16.22 -5.76 -20.88
N LYS A 736 -16.51 -4.46 -21.00
CA LYS A 736 -16.92 -3.79 -22.26
C LYS A 736 -15.80 -3.64 -23.32
N ASP A 737 -14.58 -4.09 -23.03
CA ASP A 737 -13.52 -4.31 -24.03
C ASP A 737 -13.73 -5.61 -24.85
N VAL A 738 -14.65 -6.49 -24.41
CA VAL A 738 -14.86 -7.86 -24.94
C VAL A 738 -16.35 -8.22 -25.06
N HIS A 739 -17.20 -7.75 -24.15
CA HIS A 739 -18.61 -8.16 -23.98
C HIS A 739 -19.57 -6.97 -24.08
N ASP A 740 -20.68 -7.14 -24.79
CA ASP A 740 -21.72 -6.09 -24.96
C ASP A 740 -22.99 -6.31 -24.08
N ASP A 741 -23.21 -7.49 -23.48
CA ASP A 741 -24.36 -7.78 -22.61
C ASP A 741 -23.93 -8.13 -21.17
N PHE A 742 -24.57 -7.49 -20.20
CA PHE A 742 -24.34 -7.71 -18.78
C PHE A 742 -24.96 -9.00 -18.21
N ASP A 743 -25.77 -9.76 -18.96
CA ASP A 743 -26.19 -11.10 -18.53
C ASP A 743 -25.00 -12.09 -18.41
N GLU A 744 -23.90 -11.86 -19.14
CA GLU A 744 -22.64 -12.61 -18.94
C GLU A 744 -21.78 -12.10 -17.77
N PHE A 745 -22.10 -10.93 -17.18
CA PHE A 745 -21.27 -10.31 -16.14
C PHE A 745 -21.02 -11.22 -14.92
N PRO A 746 -22.02 -11.95 -14.38
CA PRO A 746 -21.82 -12.91 -13.29
C PRO A 746 -20.90 -14.09 -13.62
N GLU A 747 -20.78 -14.46 -14.90
CA GLU A 747 -19.91 -15.56 -15.35
C GLU A 747 -18.49 -15.07 -15.72
N LYS A 748 -18.28 -13.76 -15.81
CA LYS A 748 -16.98 -13.14 -16.13
C LYS A 748 -16.34 -12.41 -14.94
N VAL A 749 -17.12 -12.04 -13.92
CA VAL A 749 -16.68 -11.18 -12.80
C VAL A 749 -16.99 -11.85 -11.45
N ALA A 750 -16.00 -11.86 -10.56
CA ALA A 750 -16.17 -12.12 -9.13
C ALA A 750 -15.53 -10.98 -8.32
N LEU A 751 -16.21 -10.50 -7.28
CA LEU A 751 -15.78 -9.36 -6.46
C LEU A 751 -15.70 -9.74 -4.99
N GLN A 752 -14.48 -9.74 -4.45
CA GLN A 752 -14.25 -9.99 -3.02
C GLN A 752 -14.14 -8.69 -2.24
N LEU A 753 -15.05 -8.52 -1.28
CA LEU A 753 -15.02 -7.45 -0.27
C LEU A 753 -14.19 -7.90 0.93
N THR A 754 -13.12 -7.16 1.24
CA THR A 754 -12.24 -7.40 2.39
C THR A 754 -12.57 -6.43 3.53
N ASP A 755 -13.31 -6.95 4.52
CA ASP A 755 -14.07 -6.21 5.53
C ASP A 755 -15.06 -5.18 4.93
N THR A 756 -15.59 -4.23 5.73
CA THR A 756 -16.67 -3.32 5.33
C THR A 756 -16.25 -2.19 4.38
N HIS A 757 -14.97 -1.80 4.39
CA HIS A 757 -14.48 -0.63 3.67
C HIS A 757 -14.83 -0.58 2.16
N PRO A 758 -14.73 -1.68 1.37
CA PRO A 758 -15.10 -1.67 -0.05
C PRO A 758 -16.62 -1.78 -0.32
N SER A 759 -17.48 -1.93 0.68
CA SER A 759 -18.89 -2.34 0.46
C SER A 759 -19.75 -1.35 -0.32
N LEU A 760 -19.34 -0.08 -0.46
CA LEU A 760 -20.00 0.87 -1.38
C LEU A 760 -19.92 0.44 -2.85
N SER A 761 -19.03 -0.50 -3.22
CA SER A 761 -18.95 -1.06 -4.57
C SER A 761 -20.22 -1.79 -5.00
N ILE A 762 -20.95 -2.39 -4.07
CA ILE A 762 -22.29 -2.95 -4.30
C ILE A 762 -23.21 -1.86 -4.89
N ILE A 763 -23.21 -0.68 -4.26
CA ILE A 763 -24.08 0.45 -4.61
C ILE A 763 -23.58 1.16 -5.87
N GLU A 764 -22.28 1.23 -6.09
CA GLU A 764 -21.70 1.81 -7.31
C GLU A 764 -21.95 0.93 -8.55
N VAL A 765 -21.89 -0.40 -8.44
CA VAL A 765 -22.33 -1.29 -9.53
C VAL A 765 -23.83 -1.09 -9.80
N MET A 766 -24.69 -1.10 -8.77
CA MET A 766 -26.11 -0.76 -8.94
C MET A 766 -26.29 0.59 -9.65
N ARG A 767 -25.56 1.64 -9.23
CA ARG A 767 -25.64 2.97 -9.82
C ARG A 767 -25.25 2.97 -11.30
N ILE A 768 -24.14 2.34 -11.69
CA ILE A 768 -23.70 2.31 -13.09
C ILE A 768 -24.69 1.49 -13.94
N LEU A 769 -25.12 0.32 -13.45
CA LEU A 769 -26.08 -0.51 -14.18
C LEU A 769 -27.44 0.19 -14.39
N LEU A 770 -27.93 0.95 -13.41
CA LEU A 770 -29.18 1.72 -13.51
C LEU A 770 -29.03 3.01 -14.34
N ASP A 771 -28.07 3.86 -13.97
CA ASP A 771 -28.02 5.26 -14.41
C ASP A 771 -27.25 5.44 -15.73
N GLU A 772 -26.26 4.59 -16.00
CA GLU A 772 -25.36 4.70 -17.17
C GLU A 772 -25.58 3.60 -18.22
N GLU A 773 -25.90 2.37 -17.78
CA GLU A 773 -26.15 1.22 -18.68
C GLU A 773 -27.65 0.93 -18.88
N HIS A 774 -28.53 1.61 -18.12
CA HIS A 774 -29.99 1.60 -18.24
C HIS A 774 -30.68 0.23 -18.08
N LEU A 775 -30.11 -0.65 -17.24
CA LEU A 775 -30.77 -1.90 -16.83
C LEU A 775 -31.93 -1.61 -15.87
N GLY A 776 -33.04 -2.33 -16.04
CA GLY A 776 -34.12 -2.35 -15.07
C GLY A 776 -33.66 -2.94 -13.73
N TRP A 777 -34.16 -2.38 -12.62
CA TRP A 777 -33.70 -2.66 -11.25
C TRP A 777 -33.52 -4.15 -10.92
N ASN A 778 -34.49 -4.99 -11.29
CA ASN A 778 -34.45 -6.42 -11.00
C ASN A 778 -33.27 -7.15 -11.69
N LYS A 779 -32.88 -6.76 -12.92
CA LYS A 779 -31.71 -7.34 -13.62
C LYS A 779 -30.41 -6.84 -12.98
N ALA A 780 -30.31 -5.55 -12.67
CA ALA A 780 -29.15 -4.98 -11.98
C ALA A 780 -28.92 -5.63 -10.60
N TRP A 781 -30.00 -5.82 -9.82
CA TRP A 781 -29.96 -6.42 -8.49
C TRP A 781 -29.58 -7.91 -8.50
N ASP A 782 -30.10 -8.68 -9.45
CA ASP A 782 -29.74 -10.10 -9.64
C ASP A 782 -28.25 -10.26 -10.00
N ILE A 783 -27.74 -9.44 -10.91
CA ILE A 783 -26.30 -9.39 -11.26
C ILE A 783 -25.45 -9.06 -10.02
N VAL A 784 -25.81 -8.01 -9.28
CA VAL A 784 -25.09 -7.58 -8.07
C VAL A 784 -25.10 -8.67 -6.98
N CYS A 785 -26.22 -9.36 -6.78
CA CYS A 785 -26.30 -10.47 -5.84
C CYS A 785 -25.35 -11.64 -6.20
N LYS A 786 -25.12 -11.89 -7.50
CA LYS A 786 -24.31 -13.02 -7.99
C LYS A 786 -22.79 -12.77 -8.01
N ILE A 787 -22.34 -11.52 -8.07
CA ILE A 787 -20.90 -11.19 -8.20
C ILE A 787 -20.18 -10.93 -6.87
N PHE A 788 -20.89 -10.49 -5.82
CA PHE A 788 -20.26 -10.00 -4.58
C PHE A 788 -20.17 -11.07 -3.48
N SER A 789 -18.97 -11.22 -2.93
CA SER A 789 -18.66 -12.04 -1.75
C SER A 789 -18.05 -11.20 -0.64
N PHE A 790 -18.52 -11.38 0.60
CA PHE A 790 -18.07 -10.65 1.77
C PHE A 790 -17.19 -11.53 2.68
N THR A 791 -16.09 -10.96 3.19
CA THR A 791 -15.29 -11.54 4.27
C THR A 791 -15.18 -10.50 5.37
N THR A 792 -15.50 -10.86 6.61
CA THR A 792 -15.37 -9.93 7.75
C THR A 792 -14.35 -10.41 8.76
N HIS A 793 -13.72 -9.46 9.46
CA HIS A 793 -12.67 -9.71 10.44
C HIS A 793 -13.09 -9.28 11.87
N ASN A 794 -14.34 -8.84 12.04
CA ASN A 794 -14.85 -8.25 13.27
C ASN A 794 -15.55 -9.28 14.17
N VAL A 795 -15.10 -9.39 15.43
CA VAL A 795 -15.62 -10.29 16.47
C VAL A 795 -16.69 -9.65 17.38
N ILE A 796 -16.84 -8.33 17.30
CA ILE A 796 -17.73 -7.51 18.16
C ILE A 796 -18.60 -6.59 17.30
N ARG A 797 -19.85 -6.33 17.71
CA ARG A 797 -20.81 -5.50 16.95
C ARG A 797 -20.48 -4.01 17.02
N GLU A 798 -19.73 -3.63 18.03
CA GLU A 798 -19.26 -2.29 18.35
C GLU A 798 -18.15 -1.85 17.38
N GLY A 799 -17.39 -2.81 16.82
CA GLY A 799 -16.37 -2.57 15.79
C GLY A 799 -16.91 -2.54 14.36
N LEU A 800 -18.21 -2.76 14.15
CA LEU A 800 -18.83 -2.74 12.81
C LEU A 800 -19.09 -1.30 12.34
N GLU A 801 -18.66 -1.03 11.12
CA GLU A 801 -18.69 0.30 10.50
C GLU A 801 -20.11 0.84 10.29
N ARG A 802 -20.28 2.12 10.64
CA ARG A 802 -21.52 2.90 10.55
C ARG A 802 -21.23 4.22 9.88
N ILE A 803 -22.00 4.56 8.85
CA ILE A 803 -21.90 5.86 8.17
C ILE A 803 -23.13 6.69 8.58
N PRO A 804 -22.98 7.89 9.19
CA PRO A 804 -24.11 8.78 9.46
C PRO A 804 -24.86 9.13 8.17
N VAL A 805 -26.19 9.12 8.20
CA VAL A 805 -27.00 9.37 7.00
C VAL A 805 -26.72 10.75 6.42
N ASP A 806 -26.68 11.79 7.24
CA ASP A 806 -26.49 13.19 6.82
C ASP A 806 -25.13 13.38 6.06
N LEU A 807 -24.10 12.63 6.47
CA LEU A 807 -22.79 12.62 5.80
C LEU A 807 -22.86 11.86 4.46
N LEU A 808 -23.62 10.76 4.40
CA LEU A 808 -23.80 10.01 3.15
C LEU A 808 -24.72 10.72 2.16
N GLU A 809 -25.74 11.43 2.64
CA GLU A 809 -26.66 12.25 1.86
C GLU A 809 -25.93 13.42 1.21
N SER A 810 -25.16 14.17 2.01
CA SER A 810 -24.40 15.32 1.50
C SER A 810 -23.28 14.92 0.54
N LEU A 811 -22.60 13.79 0.77
CA LEU A 811 -21.46 13.37 -0.06
C LEU A 811 -21.83 12.49 -1.26
N LEU A 812 -22.82 11.59 -1.12
CA LEU A 812 -23.17 10.53 -2.08
C LEU A 812 -24.71 10.35 -2.19
N PRO A 813 -25.46 11.40 -2.59
CA PRO A 813 -26.92 11.42 -2.52
C PRO A 813 -27.59 10.32 -3.36
N ARG A 814 -27.03 9.97 -4.53
CA ARG A 814 -27.55 8.89 -5.38
C ARG A 814 -27.42 7.52 -4.71
N HIS A 815 -26.28 7.27 -4.05
CA HIS A 815 -26.01 6.02 -3.34
C HIS A 815 -26.94 5.85 -2.14
N LEU A 816 -27.25 6.93 -1.40
CA LEU A 816 -28.23 6.88 -0.32
C LEU A 816 -29.63 6.49 -0.83
N GLN A 817 -30.08 7.04 -1.96
CA GLN A 817 -31.36 6.63 -2.57
C GLN A 817 -31.39 5.13 -2.90
N ILE A 818 -30.31 4.59 -3.49
CA ILE A 818 -30.20 3.16 -3.83
C ILE A 818 -30.17 2.30 -2.55
N ILE A 819 -29.47 2.74 -1.49
CA ILE A 819 -29.45 2.06 -0.19
C ILE A 819 -30.83 2.03 0.46
N TYR A 820 -31.63 3.11 0.37
CA TYR A 820 -32.99 3.13 0.91
C TYR A 820 -33.93 2.18 0.14
N GLU A 821 -33.84 2.10 -1.19
CA GLU A 821 -34.63 1.17 -2.00
C GLU A 821 -34.29 -0.29 -1.68
N ILE A 822 -33.00 -0.65 -1.64
CA ILE A 822 -32.52 -1.97 -1.20
C ILE A 822 -33.03 -2.29 0.20
N ASN A 823 -32.96 -1.32 1.13
CA ASN A 823 -33.45 -1.49 2.48
C ASN A 823 -34.97 -1.72 2.51
N GLN A 824 -35.78 -0.97 1.75
CA GLN A 824 -37.23 -1.19 1.71
C GLN A 824 -37.57 -2.59 1.20
N MET A 825 -37.01 -3.01 0.06
CA MET A 825 -37.22 -4.35 -0.49
C MET A 825 -36.84 -5.44 0.50
N PHE A 826 -35.70 -5.29 1.16
CA PHE A 826 -35.24 -6.19 2.22
C PHE A 826 -36.23 -6.21 3.40
N MET A 827 -36.64 -5.07 3.94
CA MET A 827 -37.60 -5.02 5.04
C MET A 827 -38.96 -5.64 4.67
N GLU A 828 -39.42 -5.50 3.43
CA GLU A 828 -40.63 -6.15 2.94
C GLU A 828 -40.49 -7.68 2.76
N GLU A 829 -39.39 -8.16 2.21
CA GLU A 829 -39.10 -9.61 2.09
C GLU A 829 -39.01 -10.25 3.49
N TRP A 830 -38.31 -9.59 4.41
CA TRP A 830 -38.10 -10.11 5.76
C TRP A 830 -39.37 -10.07 6.60
N LYS A 831 -40.23 -9.04 6.46
CA LYS A 831 -41.56 -9.04 7.07
C LYS A 831 -42.44 -10.21 6.58
N LYS A 832 -42.27 -10.66 5.33
CA LYS A 832 -42.94 -11.86 4.79
C LYS A 832 -42.36 -13.16 5.36
N LYS A 833 -41.04 -13.22 5.65
CA LYS A 833 -40.33 -14.40 6.18
C LYS A 833 -40.41 -14.58 7.71
N ILE A 834 -40.17 -13.52 8.49
CA ILE A 834 -40.12 -13.57 9.97
C ILE A 834 -41.35 -12.91 10.64
N GLY A 835 -42.32 -12.45 9.86
CA GLY A 835 -43.55 -11.85 10.37
C GLY A 835 -43.32 -10.49 11.06
N ASN A 836 -44.08 -10.26 12.13
CA ASN A 836 -44.13 -8.96 12.83
C ASN A 836 -43.15 -8.84 14.01
N ASP A 837 -42.00 -9.54 14.00
CA ASP A 837 -40.91 -9.29 14.96
C ASP A 837 -40.17 -7.99 14.60
N TYR A 838 -40.80 -6.87 14.96
CA TYR A 838 -40.26 -5.53 14.72
C TYR A 838 -38.93 -5.28 15.43
N ALA A 839 -38.65 -5.98 16.54
CA ALA A 839 -37.38 -5.86 17.26
C ALA A 839 -36.24 -6.54 16.47
N ARG A 840 -36.48 -7.71 15.87
CA ARG A 840 -35.53 -8.37 14.97
C ARG A 840 -35.38 -7.61 13.66
N LEU A 841 -36.48 -7.24 13.01
CA LEU A 841 -36.48 -6.39 11.81
C LEU A 841 -35.62 -5.13 12.03
N SER A 842 -35.76 -4.44 13.17
CA SER A 842 -34.93 -3.26 13.53
C SER A 842 -33.43 -3.57 13.69
N ARG A 843 -33.03 -4.76 14.16
CA ARG A 843 -31.61 -5.17 14.21
C ARG A 843 -31.04 -5.51 12.83
N MET A 844 -31.89 -5.90 11.89
CA MET A 844 -31.49 -6.45 10.59
C MET A 844 -31.50 -5.43 9.44
N SER A 845 -32.34 -4.39 9.54
CA SER A 845 -32.37 -3.26 8.62
C SER A 845 -30.96 -2.74 8.31
N ILE A 846 -30.71 -2.34 7.07
CA ILE A 846 -29.46 -1.66 6.66
C ILE A 846 -29.39 -0.28 7.33
N VAL A 847 -30.54 0.39 7.48
CA VAL A 847 -30.68 1.65 8.19
C VAL A 847 -30.86 1.40 9.70
N GLU A 848 -30.04 2.03 10.53
CA GLU A 848 -30.18 2.11 11.98
C GLU A 848 -30.83 3.44 12.36
N GLU A 849 -32.07 3.37 12.88
CA GLU A 849 -32.80 4.52 13.43
C GLU A 849 -32.33 4.81 14.85
N GLY A 850 -32.17 6.09 15.20
CA GLY A 850 -31.66 6.51 16.51
C GLY A 850 -31.49 8.03 16.63
N SER A 851 -30.73 8.48 17.62
CA SER A 851 -30.38 9.91 17.79
C SER A 851 -29.49 10.45 16.67
N VAL A 852 -28.68 9.59 16.05
CA VAL A 852 -28.04 9.82 14.76
C VAL A 852 -28.41 8.64 13.87
N LYS A 853 -29.17 8.91 12.81
CA LYS A 853 -29.54 7.91 11.81
C LYS A 853 -28.28 7.45 11.06
N SER A 854 -28.07 6.14 10.90
CA SER A 854 -26.85 5.64 10.24
C SER A 854 -27.06 4.41 9.38
N ILE A 855 -26.15 4.18 8.45
CA ILE A 855 -26.11 3.01 7.57
C ILE A 855 -25.14 1.98 8.16
N ARG A 856 -25.65 0.78 8.49
CA ARG A 856 -24.87 -0.36 8.97
C ARG A 856 -24.23 -1.08 7.78
N VAL A 857 -22.96 -0.79 7.51
CA VAL A 857 -22.26 -1.24 6.29
C VAL A 857 -22.17 -2.78 6.23
N ALA A 858 -22.00 -3.44 7.38
CA ALA A 858 -22.02 -4.90 7.46
C ALA A 858 -23.40 -5.52 7.11
N ASN A 859 -24.51 -4.88 7.52
CA ASN A 859 -25.85 -5.35 7.19
C ASN A 859 -26.12 -5.23 5.68
N LEU A 860 -25.68 -4.13 5.05
CA LEU A 860 -25.70 -3.97 3.59
C LEU A 860 -24.91 -5.10 2.89
N SER A 861 -23.70 -5.38 3.37
CA SER A 861 -22.83 -6.41 2.80
C SER A 861 -23.48 -7.80 2.85
N ILE A 862 -24.13 -8.16 3.98
CA ILE A 862 -24.80 -9.45 4.17
C ILE A 862 -26.12 -9.54 3.38
N ALA A 863 -26.84 -8.43 3.21
CA ALA A 863 -28.02 -8.36 2.36
C ALA A 863 -27.67 -8.71 0.90
N CYS A 864 -26.66 -8.03 0.34
CA CYS A 864 -26.36 -8.09 -1.08
C CYS A 864 -25.46 -9.27 -1.50
N CYS A 865 -24.49 -9.71 -0.68
CA CYS A 865 -23.54 -10.73 -1.12
C CYS A 865 -24.16 -12.14 -1.14
N HIS A 866 -23.78 -12.99 -2.11
CA HIS A 866 -24.19 -14.40 -2.14
C HIS A 866 -23.46 -15.27 -1.09
N THR A 867 -22.34 -14.78 -0.52
CA THR A 867 -21.57 -15.52 0.48
C THR A 867 -20.91 -14.58 1.48
N VAL A 868 -20.92 -14.99 2.75
CA VAL A 868 -20.35 -14.27 3.91
C VAL A 868 -19.37 -15.20 4.60
N ASN A 869 -18.08 -14.85 4.64
CA ASN A 869 -17.02 -15.68 5.22
C ASN A 869 -16.53 -15.12 6.57
N GLY A 870 -16.47 -15.99 7.58
CA GLY A 870 -15.57 -15.83 8.73
C GLY A 870 -14.15 -16.32 8.42
N VAL A 871 -13.15 -15.87 9.18
CA VAL A 871 -11.71 -16.09 8.87
C VAL A 871 -11.01 -17.16 9.73
N SER A 872 -11.80 -17.88 10.52
CA SER A 872 -11.47 -19.11 11.24
C SER A 872 -12.77 -19.86 11.53
N LYS A 873 -12.65 -21.15 11.87
CA LYS A 873 -13.75 -21.98 12.38
C LYS A 873 -14.38 -21.34 13.62
N VAL A 874 -13.56 -20.91 14.57
CA VAL A 874 -13.96 -20.25 15.81
C VAL A 874 -14.71 -18.94 15.55
N HIS A 875 -14.20 -18.11 14.64
CA HIS A 875 -14.86 -16.84 14.27
C HIS A 875 -16.17 -17.05 13.51
N SER A 876 -16.29 -18.12 12.71
CA SER A 876 -17.55 -18.53 12.10
C SER A 876 -18.64 -18.77 13.16
N GLU A 877 -18.31 -19.43 14.28
CA GLU A 877 -19.28 -19.66 15.35
C GLU A 877 -19.60 -18.38 16.14
N ILE A 878 -18.65 -17.46 16.34
CA ILE A 878 -18.93 -16.12 16.89
C ILE A 878 -19.90 -15.34 15.98
N ILE A 879 -19.69 -15.41 14.65
CA ILE A 879 -20.55 -14.80 13.63
C ILE A 879 -21.98 -15.35 13.71
N LYS A 880 -22.14 -16.68 13.69
CA LYS A 880 -23.44 -17.37 13.69
C LYS A 880 -24.21 -17.23 15.00
N SER A 881 -23.52 -17.32 16.14
CA SER A 881 -24.16 -17.33 17.46
C SER A 881 -24.46 -15.94 18.02
N ARG A 882 -23.61 -14.94 17.71
CA ARG A 882 -23.63 -13.63 18.38
C ARG A 882 -23.69 -12.46 17.40
N VAL A 883 -22.71 -12.31 16.51
CA VAL A 883 -22.57 -11.06 15.74
C VAL A 883 -23.71 -10.90 14.74
N PHE A 884 -23.96 -11.90 13.89
CA PHE A 884 -24.96 -11.86 12.82
C PHE A 884 -26.04 -12.95 12.95
N LYS A 885 -26.31 -13.43 14.17
CA LYS A 885 -27.29 -14.49 14.47
C LYS A 885 -28.64 -14.29 13.78
N ASP A 886 -29.20 -13.08 13.85
CA ASP A 886 -30.50 -12.78 13.26
C ASP A 886 -30.55 -13.01 11.73
N PHE A 887 -29.41 -12.86 11.03
CA PHE A 887 -29.22 -13.20 9.61
C PHE A 887 -28.98 -14.70 9.38
N TYR A 888 -28.10 -15.32 10.17
CA TYR A 888 -27.79 -16.74 10.07
C TYR A 888 -29.02 -17.64 10.28
N ASP A 889 -29.94 -17.22 11.17
CA ASP A 889 -31.21 -17.88 11.45
C ASP A 889 -32.19 -17.94 10.23
N VAL A 890 -31.90 -17.27 9.10
CA VAL A 890 -32.77 -17.23 7.90
C VAL A 890 -32.01 -17.48 6.59
N TRP A 891 -30.72 -17.16 6.54
CA TRP A 891 -29.83 -17.50 5.41
C TRP A 891 -28.60 -18.31 5.88
N PRO A 892 -28.77 -19.48 6.53
CA PRO A 892 -27.65 -20.27 7.02
C PRO A 892 -26.67 -20.67 5.89
N GLU A 893 -27.17 -20.86 4.67
CA GLU A 893 -26.40 -21.20 3.47
C GLU A 893 -25.44 -20.10 2.99
N LYS A 894 -25.72 -18.81 3.29
CA LYS A 894 -24.77 -17.72 2.97
C LYS A 894 -23.51 -17.77 3.85
N PHE A 895 -23.58 -18.32 5.06
CA PHE A 895 -22.51 -18.21 6.06
C PHE A 895 -21.50 -19.35 5.98
N GLN A 896 -20.34 -19.03 5.40
CA GLN A 896 -19.19 -19.92 5.30
C GLN A 896 -18.05 -19.48 6.24
N TYR A 897 -16.93 -20.20 6.18
CA TYR A 897 -15.63 -19.69 6.63
C TYR A 897 -14.52 -20.11 5.66
N LYS A 898 -13.37 -19.46 5.80
CA LYS A 898 -12.09 -19.78 5.16
C LYS A 898 -11.02 -19.50 6.20
N THR A 899 -10.33 -20.52 6.70
CA THR A 899 -9.21 -20.30 7.63
C THR A 899 -8.11 -19.53 6.90
N ASN A 900 -7.71 -18.39 7.47
CA ASN A 900 -6.59 -17.58 6.95
C ASN A 900 -5.31 -18.40 6.83
N GLY A 901 -4.43 -17.98 5.91
CA GLY A 901 -3.07 -18.48 5.81
C GLY A 901 -2.06 -17.38 5.48
N VAL A 902 -0.80 -17.76 5.37
CA VAL A 902 0.32 -16.90 4.98
C VAL A 902 1.19 -17.59 3.93
N THR A 903 1.88 -16.80 3.09
CA THR A 903 2.73 -17.35 2.03
C THR A 903 4.07 -17.84 2.58
N GLN A 904 4.34 -19.13 2.41
CA GLN A 904 5.62 -19.75 2.74
C GLN A 904 6.79 -19.22 1.88
N ARG A 905 6.53 -18.67 0.68
CA ARG A 905 7.58 -18.01 -0.13
C ARG A 905 8.21 -16.87 0.65
N ARG A 906 7.41 -15.95 1.20
CA ARG A 906 7.96 -14.86 2.02
C ARG A 906 8.36 -15.31 3.42
N TRP A 907 7.48 -16.02 4.12
CA TRP A 907 7.63 -16.28 5.56
C TRP A 907 8.49 -17.50 5.89
N VAL A 908 9.04 -18.22 4.90
CA VAL A 908 10.11 -19.21 5.07
C VAL A 908 11.23 -18.99 4.05
N VAL A 909 10.95 -19.01 2.75
CA VAL A 909 12.00 -19.02 1.71
C VAL A 909 12.80 -17.71 1.67
N VAL A 910 12.12 -16.54 1.69
CA VAL A 910 12.78 -15.22 1.75
C VAL A 910 13.38 -14.94 3.13
N SER A 911 12.60 -15.10 4.22
CA SER A 911 13.03 -14.69 5.56
C SER A 911 14.03 -15.64 6.21
N ASN A 912 13.97 -16.93 5.89
CA ASN A 912 14.71 -17.99 6.58
C ASN A 912 15.28 -19.04 5.60
N PRO A 913 16.16 -18.65 4.66
CA PRO A 913 16.70 -19.54 3.64
C PRO A 913 17.46 -20.75 4.23
N GLY A 914 18.06 -20.59 5.42
CA GLY A 914 18.69 -21.69 6.15
C GLY A 914 17.69 -22.78 6.57
N LEU A 915 16.51 -22.41 7.06
CA LEU A 915 15.42 -23.37 7.32
C LEU A 915 14.86 -23.92 6.01
N SER A 916 14.70 -23.10 4.97
CA SER A 916 14.21 -23.53 3.66
C SER A 916 15.08 -24.65 3.08
N ALA A 917 16.41 -24.47 3.06
CA ALA A 917 17.35 -25.48 2.61
C ALA A 917 17.35 -26.74 3.52
N LEU A 918 17.19 -26.56 4.84
CA LEU A 918 17.11 -27.67 5.79
C LEU A 918 15.85 -28.53 5.60
N VAL A 919 14.70 -27.89 5.40
CA VAL A 919 13.43 -28.58 5.09
C VAL A 919 13.55 -29.34 3.77
N THR A 920 14.08 -28.71 2.71
CA THR A 920 14.35 -29.36 1.42
C THR A 920 15.29 -30.56 1.56
N LYS A 921 16.36 -30.45 2.35
CA LYS A 921 17.33 -31.53 2.62
C LYS A 921 16.65 -32.78 3.21
N TYR A 922 15.80 -32.62 4.23
CA TYR A 922 15.18 -33.77 4.92
C TYR A 922 13.90 -34.28 4.25
N LEU A 923 13.18 -33.45 3.48
CA LEU A 923 12.07 -33.90 2.63
C LEU A 923 12.51 -34.45 1.26
N GLY A 924 13.77 -34.23 0.87
CA GLY A 924 14.34 -34.66 -0.41
C GLY A 924 13.79 -33.92 -1.64
N THR A 925 13.09 -32.80 -1.46
CA THR A 925 12.44 -32.05 -2.55
C THR A 925 12.15 -30.61 -2.15
N GLU A 926 12.14 -29.68 -3.11
CA GLU A 926 11.65 -28.30 -2.94
C GLU A 926 10.14 -28.16 -3.19
N ALA A 927 9.46 -29.23 -3.61
CA ALA A 927 8.04 -29.19 -3.95
C ALA A 927 7.12 -28.74 -2.79
N TRP A 928 7.61 -28.79 -1.54
CA TRP A 928 6.89 -28.26 -0.38
C TRP A 928 6.60 -26.74 -0.47
N ILE A 929 7.38 -26.00 -1.27
CA ILE A 929 7.17 -24.55 -1.49
C ILE A 929 5.86 -24.29 -2.26
N CYS A 930 5.35 -25.28 -3.01
CA CYS A 930 4.03 -25.25 -3.66
C CYS A 930 3.01 -26.24 -3.06
N ASN A 931 3.44 -27.18 -2.22
CA ASN A 931 2.59 -28.19 -1.58
C ASN A 931 2.99 -28.35 -0.10
N VAL A 932 2.51 -27.43 0.73
CA VAL A 932 2.99 -27.27 2.12
C VAL A 932 2.60 -28.42 3.05
N ASP A 933 1.63 -29.25 2.66
CA ASP A 933 1.27 -30.45 3.42
C ASP A 933 2.41 -31.49 3.43
N LEU A 934 3.38 -31.39 2.50
CA LEU A 934 4.62 -32.17 2.53
C LEU A 934 5.49 -31.89 3.78
N LEU A 935 5.33 -30.74 4.46
CA LEU A 935 6.00 -30.47 5.74
C LEU A 935 5.67 -31.51 6.82
N SER A 936 4.52 -32.20 6.71
CA SER A 936 4.16 -33.30 7.60
C SER A 936 5.18 -34.45 7.61
N GLY A 937 5.98 -34.62 6.55
CA GLY A 937 7.07 -35.60 6.51
C GLY A 937 8.14 -35.38 7.59
N LEU A 938 8.38 -34.13 8.00
CA LEU A 938 9.35 -33.78 9.05
C LEU A 938 9.00 -34.43 10.41
N ARG A 939 7.74 -34.84 10.63
CA ARG A 939 7.33 -35.57 11.85
C ARG A 939 8.10 -36.88 12.03
N GLN A 940 8.53 -37.52 10.93
CA GLN A 940 9.32 -38.77 10.96
C GLN A 940 10.77 -38.53 11.43
N HIS A 941 11.25 -37.28 11.35
CA HIS A 941 12.60 -36.86 11.74
C HIS A 941 12.60 -36.01 13.02
N ALA A 942 11.45 -35.81 13.68
CA ALA A 942 11.33 -34.88 14.82
C ALA A 942 12.25 -35.21 16.02
N SER A 943 12.61 -36.48 16.18
CA SER A 943 13.55 -36.96 17.22
C SER A 943 14.96 -37.30 16.68
N ASP A 944 15.29 -36.90 15.44
CA ASP A 944 16.60 -37.12 14.82
C ASP A 944 17.65 -36.14 15.36
N LEU A 945 18.68 -36.67 16.04
CA LEU A 945 19.75 -35.88 16.64
C LEU A 945 20.60 -35.12 15.62
N ALA A 946 20.70 -35.57 14.37
CA ALA A 946 21.37 -34.84 13.31
C ALA A 946 20.54 -33.62 12.86
N LEU A 947 19.21 -33.82 12.67
CA LEU A 947 18.30 -32.71 12.40
C LEU A 947 18.30 -31.71 13.56
N HIS A 948 18.35 -32.17 14.81
CA HIS A 948 18.43 -31.27 15.97
C HIS A 948 19.67 -30.37 15.95
N GLN A 949 20.83 -30.89 15.51
CA GLN A 949 22.06 -30.11 15.40
C GLN A 949 21.96 -29.06 14.29
N ASP A 950 21.53 -29.47 13.08
CA ASP A 950 21.28 -28.55 11.95
C ASP A 950 20.28 -27.44 12.34
N TRP A 951 19.17 -27.82 12.98
CA TRP A 951 18.06 -26.93 13.35
C TRP A 951 18.48 -25.88 14.39
N LYS A 952 19.23 -26.29 15.42
CA LYS A 952 19.80 -25.38 16.42
C LYS A 952 20.81 -24.43 15.80
N MET A 953 21.59 -24.86 14.81
CA MET A 953 22.50 -23.97 14.07
C MET A 953 21.74 -22.91 13.27
N VAL A 954 20.70 -23.30 12.52
CA VAL A 954 19.83 -22.37 11.78
C VAL A 954 19.16 -21.36 12.71
N LYS A 955 18.63 -21.81 13.86
CA LYS A 955 18.05 -20.91 14.86
C LYS A 955 19.11 -19.95 15.43
N LYS A 956 20.33 -20.43 15.74
CA LYS A 956 21.42 -19.58 16.25
C LYS A 956 21.82 -18.49 15.25
N VAL A 957 21.98 -18.80 13.97
CA VAL A 957 22.30 -17.81 12.92
C VAL A 957 21.21 -16.73 12.83
N ASN A 958 19.93 -17.12 12.85
CA ASN A 958 18.82 -16.15 12.84
C ASN A 958 18.76 -15.30 14.12
N LYS A 959 19.11 -15.88 15.28
CA LYS A 959 19.25 -15.13 16.55
C LYS A 959 20.41 -14.15 16.53
N THR A 960 21.53 -14.49 15.89
CA THR A 960 22.66 -13.56 15.69
C THR A 960 22.21 -12.33 14.90
N ARG A 961 21.57 -12.51 13.74
CA ARG A 961 21.05 -11.40 12.91
C ARG A 961 20.07 -10.50 13.67
N LEU A 962 19.22 -11.09 14.52
CA LEU A 962 18.29 -10.35 15.36
C LEU A 962 18.99 -9.64 16.53
N ALA A 963 20.03 -10.23 17.13
CA ALA A 963 20.83 -9.59 18.17
C ALA A 963 21.64 -8.40 17.62
N GLU A 964 22.21 -8.52 16.42
CA GLU A 964 22.91 -7.45 15.70
C GLU A 964 21.96 -6.27 15.40
N TYR A 965 20.75 -6.58 14.92
CA TYR A 965 19.69 -5.58 14.72
C TYR A 965 19.32 -4.89 16.04
N ILE A 966 19.16 -5.65 17.13
CA ILE A 966 18.86 -5.14 18.50
C ILE A 966 19.99 -4.24 19.04
N GLU A 967 21.25 -4.60 18.85
CA GLU A 967 22.38 -3.76 19.24
C GLU A 967 22.40 -2.46 18.42
N MET A 968 22.28 -2.54 17.09
CA MET A 968 22.26 -1.38 16.20
C MET A 968 21.13 -0.38 16.54
N MET A 969 19.94 -0.88 16.85
CA MET A 969 18.75 -0.05 17.05
C MET A 969 18.57 0.49 18.48
N SER A 970 19.25 -0.09 19.48
CA SER A 970 19.00 0.22 20.90
C SER A 970 20.26 0.33 21.78
N GLY A 971 21.43 -0.07 21.29
CA GLY A 971 22.66 -0.20 22.08
C GLY A 971 22.68 -1.37 23.07
N VAL A 972 21.57 -2.13 23.20
CA VAL A 972 21.46 -3.23 24.16
C VAL A 972 22.06 -4.50 23.57
N LYS A 973 23.18 -4.97 24.15
CA LYS A 973 23.71 -6.30 23.88
C LYS A 973 22.85 -7.37 24.54
N VAL A 974 22.64 -8.48 23.82
CA VAL A 974 21.76 -9.59 24.23
C VAL A 974 22.44 -10.95 24.02
N SER A 975 22.33 -11.85 25.00
CA SER A 975 22.94 -13.18 24.91
C SER A 975 22.16 -14.12 23.97
N LEU A 976 22.86 -14.79 23.06
CA LEU A 976 22.26 -15.75 22.11
C LEU A 976 21.77 -17.04 22.78
N ASP A 977 22.28 -17.36 23.97
CA ASP A 977 21.91 -18.57 24.72
C ASP A 977 20.64 -18.36 25.57
N ALA A 978 20.20 -17.10 25.72
CA ALA A 978 18.93 -16.75 26.35
C ALA A 978 17.74 -17.06 25.42
N MET A 979 16.58 -17.46 25.97
CA MET A 979 15.35 -17.61 25.19
C MET A 979 14.89 -16.24 24.67
N PHE A 980 14.66 -16.13 23.36
CA PHE A 980 14.05 -14.95 22.75
C PHE A 980 12.52 -15.08 22.80
N ASP A 981 11.88 -14.26 23.65
CA ASP A 981 10.45 -14.31 24.01
C ASP A 981 9.72 -13.07 23.48
N VAL A 982 8.82 -13.24 22.50
CA VAL A 982 8.50 -12.19 21.54
C VAL A 982 7.01 -11.87 21.42
N GLN A 983 6.66 -10.58 21.50
CA GLN A 983 5.29 -10.06 21.34
C GLN A 983 5.22 -8.87 20.37
N ILE A 984 5.42 -9.13 19.07
CA ILE A 984 5.23 -8.13 17.99
C ILE A 984 3.79 -8.13 17.44
N LYS A 985 3.03 -7.06 17.72
CA LYS A 985 1.69 -6.75 17.17
C LYS A 985 1.23 -5.35 17.55
N ARG A 986 0.19 -4.81 16.87
CA ARG A 986 -0.49 -3.55 17.22
C ARG A 986 -0.71 -3.44 18.75
N ILE A 987 -0.31 -2.31 19.34
CA ILE A 987 -0.44 -2.09 20.79
C ILE A 987 -1.90 -1.75 21.12
N HIS A 988 -2.52 -2.54 21.99
CA HIS A 988 -3.93 -2.41 22.36
C HIS A 988 -4.21 -3.19 23.64
N GLU A 989 -5.06 -2.69 24.53
CA GLU A 989 -5.39 -3.37 25.79
C GLU A 989 -5.82 -4.84 25.59
N TYR A 990 -6.70 -5.17 24.64
CA TYR A 990 -7.14 -6.56 24.40
C TYR A 990 -6.05 -7.50 23.85
N LYS A 991 -4.99 -6.95 23.24
CA LYS A 991 -3.78 -7.70 22.81
C LYS A 991 -2.83 -7.99 23.97
N ARG A 992 -3.10 -7.37 25.13
CA ARG A 992 -2.47 -7.61 26.44
C ARG A 992 -0.95 -7.52 26.48
N GLN A 993 -0.33 -6.59 25.75
CA GLN A 993 1.07 -6.21 26.03
C GLN A 993 1.28 -5.79 27.51
N LEU A 994 0.24 -5.22 28.13
CA LEU A 994 0.22 -4.89 29.56
C LEU A 994 0.29 -6.13 30.47
N LEU A 995 -0.27 -7.29 30.08
CA LEU A 995 -0.11 -8.56 30.82
C LEU A 995 1.34 -9.04 30.76
N ASN A 996 1.95 -8.99 29.58
CA ASN A 996 3.33 -9.40 29.38
C ASN A 996 4.30 -8.56 30.21
N ILE A 997 4.25 -7.22 30.10
CA ILE A 997 5.16 -6.34 30.84
C ILE A 997 4.99 -6.48 32.36
N LEU A 998 3.78 -6.69 32.88
CA LEU A 998 3.55 -6.99 34.31
C LEU A 998 4.16 -8.35 34.73
N GLY A 999 4.15 -9.35 33.86
CA GLY A 999 4.86 -10.62 34.08
C GLY A 999 6.38 -10.51 33.99
N ILE A 1000 6.91 -9.62 33.14
CA ILE A 1000 8.34 -9.30 33.06
C ILE A 1000 8.81 -8.57 34.33
N ILE A 1001 8.01 -7.62 34.83
CA ILE A 1001 8.22 -6.97 36.14
C ILE A 1001 8.21 -8.02 37.27
N HIS A 1002 7.29 -9.00 37.23
CA HIS A 1002 7.27 -10.11 38.19
C HIS A 1002 8.55 -10.95 38.12
N ARG A 1003 9.01 -11.32 36.91
CA ARG A 1003 10.26 -12.09 36.71
C ARG A 1003 11.47 -11.33 37.26
N TYR A 1004 11.59 -10.04 36.95
CA TYR A 1004 12.63 -9.15 37.48
C TYR A 1004 12.61 -9.10 39.02
N ASP A 1005 11.46 -8.82 39.63
CA ASP A 1005 11.30 -8.76 41.09
C ASP A 1005 11.65 -10.10 41.76
N CYS A 1006 11.23 -11.24 41.17
CA CYS A 1006 11.65 -12.56 41.65
C CYS A 1006 13.18 -12.75 41.59
N ILE A 1007 13.86 -12.38 40.49
CA ILE A 1007 15.32 -12.54 40.36
C ILE A 1007 16.06 -11.61 41.35
N LYS A 1008 15.62 -10.36 41.52
CA LYS A 1008 16.23 -9.42 42.49
C LYS A 1008 16.15 -9.96 43.92
N ASN A 1009 14.99 -10.48 44.33
CA ASN A 1009 14.80 -11.05 45.67
C ASN A 1009 15.35 -12.50 45.82
N MET A 1010 15.83 -13.12 44.74
CA MET A 1010 16.44 -14.45 44.76
C MET A 1010 17.90 -14.41 45.23
N ALA A 1011 18.28 -15.37 46.09
CA ALA A 1011 19.65 -15.55 46.55
C ALA A 1011 20.61 -15.80 45.38
N LYS A 1012 21.82 -15.20 45.43
CA LYS A 1012 22.74 -15.16 44.27
C LYS A 1012 23.12 -16.55 43.72
N GLY A 1013 23.19 -17.57 44.57
CA GLY A 1013 23.47 -18.96 44.15
C GLY A 1013 22.32 -19.65 43.39
N ASP A 1014 21.07 -19.26 43.63
CA ASP A 1014 19.92 -19.83 42.92
C ASP A 1014 19.68 -19.16 41.56
N ARG A 1015 20.18 -17.94 41.35
CA ARG A 1015 20.07 -17.22 40.05
C ARG A 1015 20.68 -18.00 38.88
N ALA A 1016 21.67 -18.86 39.14
CA ALA A 1016 22.27 -19.76 38.14
C ALA A 1016 21.30 -20.85 37.61
N LYS A 1017 20.13 -21.02 38.23
CA LYS A 1017 19.06 -21.95 37.79
C LYS A 1017 17.97 -21.25 36.95
N VAL A 1018 18.05 -19.92 36.79
CA VAL A 1018 17.07 -19.14 36.03
C VAL A 1018 17.40 -19.24 34.54
N VAL A 1019 16.43 -19.65 33.73
CA VAL A 1019 16.55 -19.60 32.26
C VAL A 1019 16.71 -18.13 31.84
N PRO A 1020 17.83 -17.74 31.20
CA PRO A 1020 18.03 -16.38 30.73
C PRO A 1020 17.02 -16.02 29.64
N ARG A 1021 16.52 -14.78 29.63
CA ARG A 1021 15.55 -14.32 28.62
C ARG A 1021 15.87 -12.96 28.02
N VAL A 1022 15.57 -12.84 26.73
CA VAL A 1022 15.47 -11.57 26.01
C VAL A 1022 14.01 -11.39 25.63
N CYS A 1023 13.30 -10.56 26.38
CA CYS A 1023 11.91 -10.25 26.13
C CYS A 1023 11.81 -9.12 25.10
N ILE A 1024 11.13 -9.37 23.98
CA ILE A 1024 11.06 -8.45 22.84
C ILE A 1024 9.60 -8.06 22.61
N ILE A 1025 9.25 -6.79 22.85
CA ILE A 1025 7.92 -6.24 22.56
C ILE A 1025 8.03 -5.30 21.35
N GLY A 1026 7.03 -5.22 20.49
CA GLY A 1026 7.06 -4.24 19.40
C GLY A 1026 5.71 -4.03 18.73
N GLY A 1027 5.55 -2.88 18.10
CA GLY A 1027 4.33 -2.50 17.39
C GLY A 1027 3.91 -1.05 17.58
N LYS A 1028 3.00 -0.62 16.72
CA LYS A 1028 2.46 0.75 16.67
C LYS A 1028 1.18 0.85 17.52
N ALA A 1029 1.05 1.90 18.33
CA ALA A 1029 -0.21 2.35 18.94
C ALA A 1029 -0.97 3.27 17.96
N ALA A 1030 -2.28 3.41 18.07
CA ALA A 1030 -3.00 4.41 17.27
C ALA A 1030 -2.72 5.84 17.80
N PRO A 1031 -2.66 6.89 16.96
CA PRO A 1031 -2.10 8.19 17.37
C PRO A 1031 -2.83 8.86 18.53
N GLY A 1032 -4.15 8.72 18.59
CA GLY A 1032 -5.01 9.22 19.68
C GLY A 1032 -5.34 8.21 20.79
N TYR A 1033 -4.67 7.05 20.84
CA TYR A 1033 -4.97 6.00 21.82
C TYR A 1033 -4.00 6.06 23.01
N GLU A 1034 -4.33 6.94 23.96
CA GLU A 1034 -3.55 7.24 25.16
C GLU A 1034 -3.07 6.01 25.95
N ILE A 1035 -3.94 5.01 26.17
CA ILE A 1035 -3.60 3.82 26.95
C ILE A 1035 -2.55 2.97 26.21
N ALA A 1036 -2.67 2.83 24.89
CA ALA A 1036 -1.67 2.13 24.09
C ALA A 1036 -0.32 2.86 24.06
N LYS A 1037 -0.31 4.20 23.97
CA LYS A 1037 0.93 4.99 24.10
C LYS A 1037 1.57 4.87 25.49
N LYS A 1038 0.76 4.85 26.56
CA LYS A 1038 1.23 4.60 27.94
C LYS A 1038 1.85 3.22 28.13
N ILE A 1039 1.32 2.19 27.45
CA ILE A 1039 1.92 0.84 27.46
C ILE A 1039 3.31 0.83 26.78
N ILE A 1040 3.49 1.55 25.67
CA ILE A 1040 4.83 1.71 25.03
C ILE A 1040 5.80 2.37 26.00
N LYS A 1041 5.42 3.51 26.61
CA LYS A 1041 6.29 4.22 27.57
C LYS A 1041 6.60 3.38 28.81
N LEU A 1042 5.68 2.53 29.26
CA LEU A 1042 5.94 1.57 30.34
C LEU A 1042 6.98 0.52 29.93
N CYS A 1043 6.92 -0.01 28.70
CA CYS A 1043 7.92 -0.95 28.20
C CYS A 1043 9.33 -0.32 28.20
N HIS A 1044 9.47 0.93 27.76
CA HIS A 1044 10.76 1.63 27.79
C HIS A 1044 11.26 1.93 29.22
N ALA A 1045 10.41 2.42 30.13
CA ALA A 1045 10.80 2.72 31.51
C ALA A 1045 11.23 1.47 32.30
N VAL A 1046 10.58 0.33 32.04
CA VAL A 1046 10.97 -0.97 32.60
C VAL A 1046 12.25 -1.49 31.94
N ALA A 1047 12.43 -1.32 30.63
CA ALA A 1047 13.65 -1.72 29.91
C ALA A 1047 14.89 -0.98 30.42
N GLU A 1048 14.77 0.34 30.60
CA GLU A 1048 15.81 1.22 31.16
C GLU A 1048 16.25 0.77 32.57
N THR A 1049 15.30 0.27 33.37
CA THR A 1049 15.60 -0.27 34.71
C THR A 1049 16.24 -1.66 34.65
N ILE A 1050 15.67 -2.58 33.86
CA ILE A 1050 16.13 -3.98 33.78
C ILE A 1050 17.51 -4.09 33.12
N ASN A 1051 17.71 -3.44 31.97
CA ASN A 1051 18.91 -3.65 31.16
C ASN A 1051 20.19 -3.12 31.81
N ASN A 1052 20.04 -2.09 32.66
CA ASN A 1052 21.12 -1.43 33.41
C ASN A 1052 21.37 -2.05 34.80
N ASP A 1053 20.54 -3.01 35.27
CA ASP A 1053 20.73 -3.66 36.56
C ASP A 1053 21.88 -4.69 36.50
N THR A 1054 23.03 -4.31 37.03
CA THR A 1054 24.25 -5.13 37.07
C THR A 1054 24.13 -6.40 37.91
N GLU A 1055 23.09 -6.53 38.76
CA GLU A 1055 22.82 -7.79 39.47
C GLU A 1055 21.92 -8.76 38.69
N ILE A 1056 21.26 -8.28 37.62
CA ILE A 1056 20.49 -9.09 36.69
C ILE A 1056 21.37 -9.53 35.51
N GLY A 1057 22.20 -8.62 34.98
CA GLY A 1057 23.07 -8.91 33.85
C GLY A 1057 22.27 -9.38 32.64
N ASP A 1058 22.59 -10.57 32.13
CA ASP A 1058 21.93 -11.18 30.96
C ASP A 1058 20.86 -12.22 31.33
N LEU A 1059 20.54 -12.41 32.61
CA LEU A 1059 19.44 -13.30 33.05
C LEU A 1059 18.08 -12.79 32.58
N LEU A 1060 17.94 -11.47 32.40
CA LEU A 1060 16.76 -10.85 31.83
C LEU A 1060 17.14 -9.53 31.13
N LYS A 1061 16.88 -9.45 29.83
CA LYS A 1061 16.86 -8.20 29.05
C LYS A 1061 15.44 -7.93 28.54
N LEU A 1062 15.10 -6.65 28.38
CA LEU A 1062 13.86 -6.21 27.75
C LEU A 1062 14.17 -5.21 26.63
N VAL A 1063 13.66 -5.49 25.43
CA VAL A 1063 13.84 -4.65 24.23
C VAL A 1063 12.46 -4.26 23.70
N PHE A 1064 12.31 -2.99 23.32
CA PHE A 1064 11.18 -2.53 22.51
C PHE A 1064 11.65 -2.26 21.08
N ILE A 1065 11.06 -2.97 20.12
CA ILE A 1065 11.30 -2.79 18.68
C ILE A 1065 10.33 -1.73 18.13
N PRO A 1066 10.83 -0.55 17.70
CA PRO A 1066 10.03 0.47 17.05
C PRO A 1066 9.82 0.14 15.57
N ASP A 1067 8.87 0.86 14.97
CA ASP A 1067 8.55 0.88 13.54
C ASP A 1067 8.25 -0.46 12.88
N TYR A 1068 7.85 -1.45 13.69
CA TYR A 1068 7.52 -2.81 13.27
C TYR A 1068 6.67 -2.86 11.97
N ASN A 1069 7.30 -3.37 10.91
CA ASN A 1069 6.80 -3.49 9.53
C ASN A 1069 7.05 -4.93 9.01
N VAL A 1070 7.08 -5.17 7.69
CA VAL A 1070 7.36 -6.52 7.15
C VAL A 1070 8.84 -6.85 7.22
N SER A 1071 9.76 -5.94 6.86
CA SER A 1071 11.20 -6.23 6.94
C SER A 1071 11.69 -6.52 8.36
N VAL A 1072 11.16 -5.80 9.35
CA VAL A 1072 11.40 -6.09 10.77
C VAL A 1072 10.83 -7.47 11.15
N ALA A 1073 9.64 -7.83 10.64
CA ALA A 1073 9.06 -9.16 10.88
C ALA A 1073 9.87 -10.29 10.21
N GLU A 1074 10.48 -10.04 9.05
CA GLU A 1074 11.36 -10.99 8.34
C GLU A 1074 12.67 -11.27 9.11
N LEU A 1075 13.12 -10.37 9.99
CA LEU A 1075 14.22 -10.61 10.93
C LEU A 1075 13.74 -11.25 12.25
N VAL A 1076 12.68 -10.69 12.85
CA VAL A 1076 12.23 -11.09 14.20
C VAL A 1076 11.69 -12.53 14.21
N ILE A 1077 10.90 -12.92 13.22
CA ILE A 1077 10.18 -14.20 13.24
C ILE A 1077 11.13 -15.41 13.13
N PRO A 1078 12.12 -15.46 12.21
CA PRO A 1078 13.12 -16.53 12.18
C PRO A 1078 13.97 -16.60 13.45
N GLY A 1079 14.31 -15.45 14.03
CA GLY A 1079 15.13 -15.33 15.25
C GLY A 1079 14.40 -15.57 16.56
N SER A 1080 13.08 -15.81 16.57
CA SER A 1080 12.32 -16.03 17.82
C SER A 1080 12.35 -17.49 18.28
N ASP A 1081 12.44 -17.70 19.59
CA ASP A 1081 12.29 -19.03 20.22
C ASP A 1081 10.84 -19.26 20.67
N LEU A 1082 10.29 -18.28 21.40
CA LEU A 1082 8.93 -18.25 21.94
C LEU A 1082 8.19 -17.01 21.46
N SER A 1083 6.91 -17.12 21.10
CA SER A 1083 6.07 -15.97 20.77
C SER A 1083 4.72 -15.94 21.46
N GLN A 1084 4.27 -14.74 21.80
CA GLN A 1084 3.15 -14.50 22.71
C GLN A 1084 1.85 -14.13 22.00
N HIS A 1085 0.88 -15.05 22.01
CA HIS A 1085 -0.46 -14.94 21.43
C HIS A 1085 -1.53 -14.83 22.51
N ILE A 1086 -1.33 -13.84 23.40
CA ILE A 1086 -1.96 -13.75 24.73
C ILE A 1086 -3.22 -12.87 24.84
N SER A 1087 -3.93 -12.65 23.74
CA SER A 1087 -5.11 -11.76 23.69
C SER A 1087 -6.25 -12.28 24.58
N THR A 1088 -7.11 -11.41 25.13
CA THR A 1088 -8.29 -11.86 25.91
C THR A 1088 -9.18 -12.74 25.04
N ALA A 1089 -9.56 -13.94 25.48
CA ALA A 1089 -10.29 -14.89 24.64
C ALA A 1089 -11.61 -14.33 24.09
N GLY A 1090 -11.97 -14.68 22.85
CA GLY A 1090 -13.09 -14.09 22.11
C GLY A 1090 -12.81 -12.73 21.46
N HIS A 1091 -11.54 -12.29 21.39
CA HIS A 1091 -11.17 -10.99 20.80
C HIS A 1091 -10.22 -11.11 19.59
N GLU A 1092 -9.74 -12.30 19.24
CA GLU A 1092 -9.03 -12.60 17.99
C GLU A 1092 -9.93 -13.36 16.99
N ALA A 1093 -10.16 -12.79 15.82
CA ALA A 1093 -10.85 -13.48 14.72
C ALA A 1093 -10.01 -14.65 14.13
N SER A 1094 -8.68 -14.53 14.19
CA SER A 1094 -7.73 -15.48 13.58
C SER A 1094 -6.31 -15.14 14.08
N GLY A 1095 -5.59 -14.25 13.39
CA GLY A 1095 -4.27 -13.75 13.78
C GLY A 1095 -3.12 -14.40 13.04
N THR A 1096 -2.87 -13.98 11.79
CA THR A 1096 -1.81 -14.51 10.90
C THR A 1096 -0.36 -14.35 11.39
N GLY A 1097 -0.12 -13.81 12.59
CA GLY A 1097 1.21 -13.77 13.21
C GLY A 1097 1.66 -15.13 13.74
N SER A 1098 0.77 -15.88 14.40
CA SER A 1098 1.08 -17.19 15.00
C SER A 1098 1.53 -18.20 13.93
N MET A 1099 0.84 -18.21 12.80
CA MET A 1099 1.12 -19.04 11.63
C MET A 1099 2.56 -18.88 11.11
N LYS A 1100 3.09 -17.64 11.11
CA LYS A 1100 4.47 -17.38 10.67
C LYS A 1100 5.51 -17.87 11.67
N PHE A 1101 5.26 -17.65 12.96
CA PHE A 1101 6.12 -18.16 14.03
C PHE A 1101 6.15 -19.70 14.00
N LEU A 1102 4.99 -20.33 13.86
CA LEU A 1102 4.81 -21.77 13.72
C LEU A 1102 5.62 -22.34 12.54
N MET A 1103 5.53 -21.73 11.36
CA MET A 1103 6.33 -22.09 10.17
C MET A 1103 7.85 -21.97 10.37
N ASN A 1104 8.30 -21.13 11.31
CA ASN A 1104 9.73 -20.92 11.64
C ASN A 1104 10.18 -21.67 12.91
N GLY A 1105 9.40 -22.68 13.32
CA GLY A 1105 9.65 -23.50 14.51
C GLY A 1105 9.62 -22.73 15.84
N CYS A 1106 9.12 -21.49 15.87
CA CYS A 1106 8.96 -20.74 17.11
C CYS A 1106 7.75 -21.29 17.87
N LEU A 1107 7.95 -21.66 19.13
CA LEU A 1107 6.88 -22.16 19.99
C LEU A 1107 5.94 -21.01 20.39
N LEU A 1108 4.68 -21.33 20.69
CA LEU A 1108 3.68 -20.32 21.01
C LEU A 1108 3.26 -20.43 22.49
N LEU A 1109 3.19 -19.29 23.17
CA LEU A 1109 2.48 -19.14 24.45
C LEU A 1109 1.21 -18.32 24.21
N ALA A 1110 0.05 -18.89 24.54
CA ALA A 1110 -1.21 -18.46 23.95
C ALA A 1110 -2.42 -18.61 24.87
N THR A 1111 -3.43 -17.77 24.65
CA THR A 1111 -4.81 -18.11 25.00
C THR A 1111 -5.40 -19.00 23.90
N ALA A 1112 -6.44 -19.77 24.24
CA ALA A 1112 -7.21 -20.55 23.25
C ALA A 1112 -8.21 -19.64 22.52
N ASP A 1113 -7.72 -18.86 21.55
CA ASP A 1113 -8.50 -17.85 20.81
C ASP A 1113 -8.07 -17.73 19.34
N GLY A 1114 -9.03 -17.42 18.46
CA GLY A 1114 -8.79 -17.29 17.02
C GLY A 1114 -8.06 -18.49 16.41
N SER A 1115 -6.89 -18.23 15.82
CA SER A 1115 -6.07 -19.23 15.12
C SER A 1115 -5.40 -20.26 16.02
N THR A 1116 -5.16 -19.97 17.30
CA THR A 1116 -4.38 -20.87 18.18
C THR A 1116 -5.14 -22.16 18.46
N VAL A 1117 -6.48 -22.09 18.45
CA VAL A 1117 -7.38 -23.25 18.52
C VAL A 1117 -7.14 -24.21 17.34
N GLU A 1118 -6.99 -23.69 16.13
CA GLU A 1118 -6.74 -24.50 14.94
C GLU A 1118 -5.28 -24.99 14.87
N ILE A 1119 -4.32 -24.25 15.43
CA ILE A 1119 -2.93 -24.71 15.53
C ILE A 1119 -2.82 -25.94 16.45
N ILE A 1120 -3.56 -25.98 17.57
CA ILE A 1120 -3.63 -27.15 18.47
C ILE A 1120 -4.14 -28.40 17.72
N GLU A 1121 -5.11 -28.24 16.80
CA GLU A 1121 -5.62 -29.36 15.98
C GLU A 1121 -4.51 -29.99 15.12
N GLU A 1122 -3.50 -29.22 14.67
CA GLU A 1122 -2.44 -29.69 13.78
C GLU A 1122 -1.18 -30.21 14.50
N ILE A 1123 -0.72 -29.54 15.57
CA ILE A 1123 0.53 -29.88 16.28
C ILE A 1123 0.32 -30.67 17.57
N GLY A 1124 -0.91 -30.76 18.08
CA GLY A 1124 -1.21 -31.35 19.38
C GLY A 1124 -0.94 -30.40 20.55
N VAL A 1125 -1.70 -30.58 21.64
CA VAL A 1125 -1.70 -29.66 22.80
C VAL A 1125 -0.35 -29.57 23.51
N ASP A 1126 0.40 -30.66 23.58
CA ASP A 1126 1.67 -30.76 24.31
C ASP A 1126 2.80 -29.91 23.68
N ASN A 1127 2.60 -29.43 22.45
CA ASN A 1127 3.56 -28.58 21.72
C ASN A 1127 3.25 -27.07 21.83
N MET A 1128 2.29 -26.65 22.68
CA MET A 1128 1.92 -25.24 22.86
C MET A 1128 1.61 -24.86 24.32
N PHE A 1129 2.09 -23.70 24.78
CA PHE A 1129 1.91 -23.25 26.16
C PHE A 1129 0.59 -22.48 26.33
N ILE A 1130 -0.50 -23.20 26.62
CA ILE A 1130 -1.86 -22.63 26.76
C ILE A 1130 -2.10 -22.13 28.19
N PHE A 1131 -2.77 -20.97 28.33
CA PHE A 1131 -3.27 -20.46 29.61
C PHE A 1131 -4.57 -19.64 29.46
N GLY A 1132 -5.09 -19.16 30.59
CA GLY A 1132 -6.15 -18.15 30.67
C GLY A 1132 -7.57 -18.67 30.54
N ALA A 1133 -8.53 -17.75 30.71
CA ALA A 1133 -9.96 -18.03 30.59
C ALA A 1133 -10.36 -18.49 29.18
N LYS A 1134 -11.31 -19.44 29.11
CA LYS A 1134 -11.94 -19.82 27.85
C LYS A 1134 -12.93 -18.73 27.41
N MET A 1135 -13.16 -18.60 26.10
CA MET A 1135 -14.12 -17.64 25.53
C MET A 1135 -15.50 -17.69 26.20
N THR A 1136 -15.99 -18.89 26.53
CA THR A 1136 -17.26 -19.13 27.22
C THR A 1136 -17.35 -18.49 28.61
N ASP A 1137 -16.21 -18.32 29.27
CA ASP A 1137 -16.12 -18.00 30.69
C ASP A 1137 -15.92 -16.48 30.89
N VAL A 1138 -15.35 -15.81 29.88
CA VAL A 1138 -15.06 -14.36 29.87
C VAL A 1138 -16.26 -13.48 30.27
N PRO A 1139 -17.52 -13.69 29.82
CA PRO A 1139 -18.65 -12.87 30.25
C PRO A 1139 -18.93 -13.01 31.76
N ALA A 1140 -18.98 -14.25 32.26
CA ALA A 1140 -19.24 -14.54 33.67
C ALA A 1140 -18.07 -14.16 34.59
N LEU A 1141 -16.85 -14.05 34.06
CA LEU A 1141 -15.70 -13.48 34.75
C LEU A 1141 -15.80 -11.94 34.81
N ARG A 1142 -16.18 -11.27 33.71
CA ARG A 1142 -16.40 -9.81 33.66
C ARG A 1142 -17.43 -9.34 34.70
N GLU A 1143 -18.54 -10.06 34.84
CA GLU A 1143 -19.55 -9.79 35.88
C GLU A 1143 -19.02 -9.96 37.32
N LYS A 1144 -17.92 -10.70 37.50
CA LYS A 1144 -17.35 -11.03 38.82
C LYS A 1144 -16.04 -10.31 39.14
N VAL A 1145 -15.48 -9.48 38.26
CA VAL A 1145 -14.19 -8.81 38.51
C VAL A 1145 -14.25 -7.98 39.80
N ALA A 1146 -15.30 -7.18 39.99
CA ALA A 1146 -15.50 -6.35 41.18
C ALA A 1146 -15.63 -7.14 42.51
N SER A 1147 -15.95 -8.44 42.46
CA SER A 1147 -16.03 -9.32 43.64
C SER A 1147 -14.84 -10.30 43.76
N THR A 1148 -14.00 -10.40 42.74
CA THR A 1148 -12.88 -11.34 42.67
C THR A 1148 -11.59 -10.67 43.13
N LYS A 1149 -11.00 -11.15 44.23
CA LYS A 1149 -9.69 -10.66 44.68
C LYS A 1149 -8.60 -11.08 43.69
N ALA A 1150 -7.96 -10.09 43.06
CA ALA A 1150 -6.83 -10.34 42.17
C ALA A 1150 -5.63 -10.98 42.93
N PRO A 1151 -4.77 -11.77 42.25
CA PRO A 1151 -3.62 -12.42 42.88
C PRO A 1151 -2.65 -11.44 43.54
N LEU A 1152 -2.06 -11.82 44.68
CA LEU A 1152 -1.09 -10.97 45.39
C LEU A 1152 0.12 -10.59 44.52
N GLN A 1153 0.55 -11.49 43.63
CA GLN A 1153 1.61 -11.24 42.65
C GLN A 1153 1.22 -10.13 41.66
N PHE A 1154 -0.01 -10.14 41.14
CA PHE A 1154 -0.54 -9.10 40.25
C PHE A 1154 -0.61 -7.75 40.96
N LEU A 1155 -1.21 -7.73 42.16
CA LEU A 1155 -1.33 -6.52 42.97
C LEU A 1155 0.05 -5.93 43.32
N ARG A 1156 1.06 -6.77 43.57
CA ARG A 1156 2.44 -6.32 43.81
C ARG A 1156 3.05 -5.62 42.60
N VAL A 1157 2.94 -6.18 41.39
CA VAL A 1157 3.55 -5.57 40.19
C VAL A 1157 2.80 -4.33 39.71
N VAL A 1158 1.46 -4.32 39.76
CA VAL A 1158 0.66 -3.11 39.49
C VAL A 1158 1.03 -2.00 40.49
N ARG A 1159 1.27 -2.36 41.75
CA ARG A 1159 1.73 -1.41 42.77
C ARG A 1159 3.15 -0.90 42.51
N MET A 1160 4.10 -1.72 42.08
CA MET A 1160 5.46 -1.24 41.72
C MET A 1160 5.40 -0.13 40.66
N VAL A 1161 4.58 -0.31 39.62
CA VAL A 1161 4.35 0.72 38.59
C VAL A 1161 3.65 1.95 39.19
N LYS A 1162 2.56 1.75 39.94
CA LYS A 1162 1.72 2.83 40.51
C LYS A 1162 2.42 3.67 41.58
N ASP A 1163 3.31 3.06 42.36
CA ASP A 1163 4.09 3.75 43.41
C ASP A 1163 5.36 4.41 42.85
N GLY A 1164 5.73 4.16 41.59
CA GLY A 1164 6.75 4.90 40.84
C GLY A 1164 8.13 4.25 40.77
N TYR A 1165 8.23 2.92 40.96
CA TYR A 1165 9.52 2.19 40.94
C TYR A 1165 10.28 2.36 39.61
N PHE A 1166 9.56 2.45 38.50
CA PHE A 1166 10.09 2.68 37.15
C PHE A 1166 9.98 4.15 36.71
N GLY A 1167 9.95 5.09 37.67
CA GLY A 1167 9.69 6.51 37.40
C GLY A 1167 8.26 6.79 36.92
N PHE A 1168 8.04 7.99 36.34
CA PHE A 1168 6.80 8.43 35.67
C PHE A 1168 5.48 8.16 36.44
N LYS A 1169 5.54 8.24 37.78
CA LYS A 1169 4.48 7.84 38.71
C LYS A 1169 3.08 8.34 38.34
N ASP A 1170 2.90 9.66 38.23
CA ASP A 1170 1.58 10.24 37.98
C ASP A 1170 1.06 9.99 36.55
N TYR A 1171 1.96 9.77 35.59
CA TYR A 1171 1.58 9.38 34.22
C TYR A 1171 1.01 7.96 34.20
N PHE A 1172 1.70 6.99 34.82
CA PHE A 1172 1.26 5.60 34.91
C PHE A 1172 0.12 5.36 35.93
N LYS A 1173 -0.10 6.25 36.91
CA LYS A 1173 -1.25 6.18 37.83
C LYS A 1173 -2.57 5.95 37.10
N SER A 1174 -2.77 6.69 36.00
CA SER A 1174 -3.97 6.57 35.13
C SER A 1174 -4.08 5.23 34.40
N LEU A 1175 -2.96 4.57 34.11
CA LEU A 1175 -2.92 3.22 33.54
C LEU A 1175 -3.27 2.18 34.61
N CYS A 1176 -2.65 2.25 35.79
CA CYS A 1176 -2.89 1.30 36.87
C CYS A 1176 -4.32 1.34 37.41
N THR A 1177 -5.00 2.49 37.42
CA THR A 1177 -6.42 2.58 37.83
C THR A 1177 -7.33 1.69 36.97
N THR A 1178 -7.02 1.44 35.70
CA THR A 1178 -7.81 0.53 34.83
C THR A 1178 -7.76 -0.95 35.25
N LEU A 1179 -6.90 -1.29 36.22
CA LEU A 1179 -6.68 -2.64 36.75
C LEU A 1179 -7.19 -2.79 38.20
N GLU A 1180 -7.84 -1.76 38.74
CA GLU A 1180 -8.31 -1.69 40.12
C GLU A 1180 -9.85 -1.63 40.18
N ASN A 1181 -10.42 -1.67 41.39
CA ASN A 1181 -11.85 -1.43 41.71
C ASN A 1181 -12.92 -2.32 41.03
N GLY A 1182 -12.54 -3.18 40.07
CA GLY A 1182 -13.46 -3.97 39.25
C GLY A 1182 -13.36 -3.70 37.75
N ASP A 1183 -12.54 -2.72 37.33
CA ASP A 1183 -12.54 -2.18 35.97
C ASP A 1183 -11.68 -2.97 34.95
N ASP A 1184 -11.04 -4.08 35.36
CA ASP A 1184 -10.21 -4.94 34.49
C ASP A 1184 -11.04 -5.75 33.48
N PHE A 1185 -11.56 -5.04 32.47
CA PHE A 1185 -12.37 -5.57 31.38
C PHE A 1185 -11.63 -6.61 30.53
N TYR A 1186 -10.29 -6.64 30.55
CA TYR A 1186 -9.48 -7.56 29.73
C TYR A 1186 -8.93 -8.76 30.51
N LEU A 1187 -9.32 -8.89 31.78
CA LEU A 1187 -9.04 -10.04 32.66
C LEU A 1187 -7.54 -10.30 32.86
N LEU A 1188 -6.75 -9.24 32.95
CA LEU A 1188 -5.30 -9.32 33.22
C LEU A 1188 -5.04 -9.93 34.59
N GLY A 1189 -5.74 -9.47 35.63
CA GLY A 1189 -5.61 -9.97 36.99
C GLY A 1189 -6.14 -11.38 37.17
N SER A 1190 -7.21 -11.75 36.44
CA SER A 1190 -7.77 -13.12 36.46
C SER A 1190 -6.82 -14.14 35.82
N ASP A 1191 -6.26 -13.83 34.64
CA ASP A 1191 -5.38 -14.76 33.93
C ASP A 1191 -3.95 -14.80 34.52
N PHE A 1192 -3.52 -13.78 35.28
CA PHE A 1192 -2.12 -13.57 35.69
C PHE A 1192 -1.43 -14.81 36.26
N ALA A 1193 -2.08 -15.53 37.17
CA ALA A 1193 -1.49 -16.73 37.78
C ALA A 1193 -1.27 -17.85 36.77
N SER A 1194 -2.22 -18.05 35.84
CA SER A 1194 -2.09 -19.05 34.78
C SER A 1194 -1.08 -18.64 33.70
N TYR A 1195 -0.94 -17.34 33.43
CA TYR A 1195 0.09 -16.79 32.55
C TYR A 1195 1.49 -17.06 33.09
N LEU A 1196 1.70 -16.84 34.40
CA LEU A 1196 2.98 -17.12 35.05
C LEU A 1196 3.33 -18.62 35.05
N GLU A 1197 2.36 -19.52 35.23
CA GLU A 1197 2.61 -20.97 35.18
C GLU A 1197 2.90 -21.46 33.75
N ALA A 1198 2.26 -20.90 32.72
CA ALA A 1198 2.62 -21.18 31.33
C ALA A 1198 4.03 -20.66 31.00
N GLN A 1199 4.42 -19.49 31.52
CA GLN A 1199 5.79 -18.99 31.37
C GLN A 1199 6.83 -19.87 32.09
N ALA A 1200 6.51 -20.35 33.30
CA ALA A 1200 7.35 -21.33 34.02
C ALA A 1200 7.40 -22.69 33.29
N THR A 1201 6.33 -23.10 32.62
CA THR A 1201 6.32 -24.29 31.76
C THR A 1201 7.24 -24.13 30.56
N ALA A 1202 7.24 -22.96 29.91
CA ALA A 1202 8.16 -22.64 28.82
C ALA A 1202 9.62 -22.61 29.29
N ASP A 1203 9.92 -22.10 30.49
CA ASP A 1203 11.27 -22.19 31.08
C ASP A 1203 11.70 -23.66 31.30
N ARG A 1204 10.83 -24.49 31.89
CA ARG A 1204 11.10 -25.92 32.11
C ARG A 1204 11.32 -26.68 30.80
N ALA A 1205 10.57 -26.34 29.74
CA ALA A 1205 10.75 -26.92 28.42
C ALA A 1205 12.08 -26.48 27.77
N PHE A 1206 12.43 -25.19 27.86
CA PHE A 1206 13.67 -24.65 27.26
C PHE A 1206 14.94 -25.18 27.94
N ALA A 1207 14.87 -25.49 29.24
CA ALA A 1207 15.95 -26.19 29.94
C ALA A 1207 16.24 -27.60 29.35
N ASN A 1208 15.26 -28.24 28.70
CA ASN A 1208 15.46 -29.45 27.91
C ASN A 1208 15.56 -29.11 26.41
N GLN A 1209 16.78 -28.76 25.97
CA GLN A 1209 17.06 -28.33 24.60
C GLN A 1209 16.71 -29.39 23.53
N GLU A 1210 16.77 -30.68 23.84
CA GLU A 1210 16.35 -31.75 22.90
C GLU A 1210 14.83 -31.73 22.73
N LYS A 1211 14.07 -31.70 23.83
CA LYS A 1211 12.61 -31.63 23.76
C LYS A 1211 12.12 -30.33 23.11
N TRP A 1212 12.75 -29.20 23.42
CA TRP A 1212 12.46 -27.92 22.77
C TRP A 1212 12.69 -27.98 21.25
N THR A 1213 13.76 -28.64 20.81
CA THR A 1213 14.08 -28.78 19.37
C THR A 1213 13.08 -29.71 18.67
N GLU A 1214 12.68 -30.82 19.31
CA GLU A 1214 11.60 -31.69 18.79
C GLU A 1214 10.27 -30.94 18.64
N MET A 1215 9.84 -30.19 19.67
CA MET A 1215 8.64 -29.34 19.61
C MET A 1215 8.75 -28.32 18.46
N SER A 1216 9.93 -27.72 18.27
CA SER A 1216 10.21 -26.73 17.23
C SER A 1216 10.08 -27.31 15.81
N ILE A 1217 10.57 -28.53 15.59
CA ILE A 1217 10.40 -29.28 14.33
C ILE A 1217 8.92 -29.61 14.10
N LEU A 1218 8.22 -30.12 15.13
CA LEU A 1218 6.79 -30.45 15.05
C LEU A 1218 5.91 -29.22 14.74
N CYS A 1219 6.26 -28.04 15.25
CA CYS A 1219 5.61 -26.77 14.88
C CYS A 1219 5.65 -26.52 13.37
N THR A 1220 6.83 -26.60 12.76
CA THR A 1220 6.96 -26.43 11.30
C THR A 1220 6.22 -27.56 10.55
N ALA A 1221 6.32 -28.80 11.04
CA ALA A 1221 5.68 -29.98 10.46
C ALA A 1221 4.14 -30.02 10.56
N GLY A 1222 3.53 -29.15 11.35
CA GLY A 1222 2.08 -28.94 11.41
C GLY A 1222 1.61 -27.63 10.78
N SER A 1223 2.47 -26.93 10.04
CA SER A 1223 2.13 -25.60 9.51
C SER A 1223 1.40 -25.58 8.15
N GLY A 1224 1.28 -26.73 7.46
CA GLY A 1224 0.72 -26.84 6.09
C GLY A 1224 -0.67 -26.24 5.92
N ARG A 1225 -1.60 -26.53 6.84
CA ARG A 1225 -2.97 -25.98 6.89
C ARG A 1225 -3.02 -24.44 6.87
N PHE A 1226 -1.96 -23.77 7.28
CA PHE A 1226 -1.86 -22.31 7.37
C PHE A 1226 -1.13 -21.66 6.19
N SER A 1227 -0.88 -22.39 5.10
CA SER A 1227 -0.54 -21.77 3.82
C SER A 1227 -1.71 -20.94 3.28
N SER A 1228 -1.43 -19.76 2.73
CA SER A 1228 -2.43 -18.97 2.02
C SER A 1228 -2.88 -19.58 0.69
N ASP A 1229 -2.15 -20.56 0.15
CA ASP A 1229 -2.53 -21.26 -1.09
C ASP A 1229 -3.82 -22.07 -0.88
N ARG A 1230 -3.82 -22.96 0.12
CA ARG A 1230 -4.98 -23.72 0.60
C ARG A 1230 -6.19 -22.82 0.85
N THR A 1231 -5.98 -21.64 1.45
CA THR A 1231 -7.04 -20.64 1.66
C THR A 1231 -7.60 -20.12 0.33
N ILE A 1232 -6.74 -19.80 -0.64
CA ILE A 1232 -7.16 -19.33 -1.97
C ILE A 1232 -7.91 -20.41 -2.76
N GLU A 1233 -7.46 -21.67 -2.73
CA GLU A 1233 -8.19 -22.78 -3.36
C GLU A 1233 -9.59 -22.96 -2.79
N GLU A 1234 -9.76 -22.84 -1.46
CA GLU A 1234 -11.08 -22.89 -0.84
C GLU A 1234 -11.97 -21.73 -1.27
N TYR A 1235 -11.44 -20.51 -1.41
CA TYR A 1235 -12.21 -19.37 -1.92
C TYR A 1235 -12.56 -19.56 -3.40
N ALA A 1236 -11.60 -19.95 -4.25
CA ALA A 1236 -11.83 -20.17 -5.67
C ALA A 1236 -12.94 -21.21 -5.93
N LYS A 1237 -12.89 -22.34 -5.21
CA LYS A 1237 -13.83 -23.45 -5.38
C LYS A 1237 -15.17 -23.28 -4.67
N LYS A 1238 -15.22 -22.65 -3.49
CA LYS A 1238 -16.45 -22.57 -2.64
C LYS A 1238 -17.11 -21.19 -2.61
N THR A 1239 -16.48 -20.19 -3.22
CA THR A 1239 -16.94 -18.79 -3.17
C THR A 1239 -16.94 -18.12 -4.55
N TRP A 1240 -15.81 -18.07 -5.27
CA TRP A 1240 -15.71 -17.24 -6.49
C TRP A 1240 -16.10 -17.94 -7.79
N GLY A 1241 -15.95 -19.27 -7.86
CA GLY A 1241 -16.18 -20.04 -9.09
C GLY A 1241 -15.15 -19.75 -10.18
N ILE A 1242 -13.87 -19.60 -9.80
CA ILE A 1242 -12.76 -19.35 -10.74
C ILE A 1242 -11.87 -20.58 -10.87
N GLU A 1243 -11.27 -20.76 -12.04
CA GLU A 1243 -10.32 -21.85 -12.34
C GLU A 1243 -8.92 -21.28 -12.66
N PRO A 1244 -7.83 -22.06 -12.45
CA PRO A 1244 -6.49 -21.66 -12.84
C PRO A 1244 -6.37 -21.43 -14.36
N CYS A 1245 -5.70 -20.34 -14.76
CA CYS A 1245 -5.49 -19.95 -16.15
C CYS A 1245 -3.98 -19.80 -16.41
N LYS A 1246 -3.26 -20.92 -16.47
CA LYS A 1246 -1.80 -20.93 -16.62
C LYS A 1246 -1.36 -20.43 -17.99
N CYS A 1247 -0.48 -19.43 -18.01
CA CYS A 1247 0.21 -18.98 -19.21
C CYS A 1247 1.24 -20.05 -19.65
N PRO A 1248 1.23 -20.50 -20.92
CA PRO A 1248 2.19 -21.47 -21.44
C PRO A 1248 3.64 -21.03 -21.29
N SER A 1249 4.55 -22.00 -21.17
CA SER A 1249 6.00 -21.77 -21.24
C SER A 1249 6.44 -21.16 -22.57
N ASP A 1250 5.77 -21.55 -23.66
CA ASP A 1250 6.20 -21.35 -25.05
C ASP A 1250 5.42 -20.18 -25.72
N TYR A 1251 5.12 -19.13 -24.94
CA TYR A 1251 4.35 -17.97 -25.37
C TYR A 1251 5.23 -16.85 -25.94
#